data_AF-X6F217-F1
#
_entry.id   AF-X6F217-F1
#
_cell.length_a   1.000
_cell.length_b   1.000
_cell.length_c   1.000
_cell.angle_alpha   90.00
_cell.angle_beta   90.00
_cell.angle_gamma   90.00
#
_symmetry.space_group_name_H-M   'P 1'
#
loop_
_entity.id
_entity.type
_entity.pdbx_description
1 polymer ?
#
loop_
_entity_poly.entity_id
_entity_poly.type
_entity_poly.pdbx_seq_one_letter_code
_entity_poly.pdbx_strand_id
1 'polypeptide(L)'
;MTTLAELLIEKSVRRALVVDDAYDPLPRAADLTLDANEWTNFFDDLQEPDVEIIRNLTPEYDALPTAELPSSDSFVASIWQNRDQIRPELVGPVFARYDADMATDLAYVNALVDELQTLGLAVETAGRNFEQQAADADLIVIDLFLGSVQDSDAIAESKTKLRRVVDLRRSEPPLVVLMSRSGRLEEKREEFRDSAGLLASAFRIVRKADLQRDGKLARILRRLAFHRTDSTRLAAFMDAWQQGVSSATMRAVGLMRTLDLPDYAQIQQLLLSEEGEPTGSYMVDIFDRILQYEIESEAAIIDAAITLNEITSAEYPPPYLVGSPDLQQLVYRSLFQNTERLRLAGPGGGVAFGDVLRPLPPPGEPPLPSPIADVGPNNVLAVLTPACDLQRGGAKRVLLLIGELRQLGARDWSYADDPVRTPVIELEDTRYWIKWDLKHVDTIGQDALAQARADGGGLALIGRLREAHALELQQKMLSAMGRVGLPAPMPATFPMQVRLVYPGADRTPVSLTIPALENDGVCFVGRPGLAKMRLVLSEDACEAISASIADLDPATVHPNAGDALRYLKDNPGELLDALANGVPLPAPDATTYKLIPSPSGALIGQNPRNIGLILRNGKENGPIDSGLIAKAGIVMQTTDIRREGGGSDAA
;
A
#
# COMPACT_ATOMS: atom_id res chain seq x y z
N MET A 1 14.09 32.03 -1.19
CA MET A 1 12.79 31.34 -1.23
C MET A 1 12.05 31.89 -2.43
N THR A 2 11.76 31.07 -3.44
CA THR A 2 10.97 31.48 -4.61
C THR A 2 9.57 31.88 -4.15
N THR A 3 9.12 33.06 -4.55
CA THR A 3 7.75 33.54 -4.33
C THR A 3 6.76 32.68 -5.13
N LEU A 4 5.48 32.72 -4.80
CA LEU A 4 4.47 31.93 -5.54
C LEU A 4 4.37 32.37 -7.01
N ALA A 5 4.40 33.67 -7.28
CA ALA A 5 4.36 34.21 -8.63
C ALA A 5 5.56 33.73 -9.47
N GLU A 6 6.77 33.78 -8.91
CA GLU A 6 7.97 33.24 -9.57
C GLU A 6 7.86 31.74 -9.86
N LEU A 7 7.32 30.95 -8.91
CA LEU A 7 7.12 29.51 -9.09
C LEU A 7 6.09 29.21 -10.20
N LEU A 8 4.98 29.96 -10.25
CA LEU A 8 3.97 29.80 -11.31
C LEU A 8 4.59 30.07 -12.68
N ILE A 9 5.40 31.13 -12.81
CA ILE A 9 6.11 31.45 -14.06
C ILE A 9 7.13 30.37 -14.42
N GLU A 10 7.95 29.93 -13.47
CA GLU A 10 8.96 28.87 -13.65
C GLU A 10 8.31 27.57 -14.15
N LYS A 11 7.14 27.24 -13.60
CA LYS A 11 6.36 26.05 -13.95
C LYS A 11 5.37 26.32 -15.08
N SER A 12 5.54 27.40 -15.85
CA SER A 12 4.73 27.77 -17.02
C SER A 12 3.23 27.90 -16.77
N VAL A 13 2.78 28.13 -15.54
CA VAL A 13 1.36 28.37 -15.23
C VAL A 13 1.11 29.86 -15.42
N ARG A 14 0.45 30.24 -16.52
CA ARG A 14 0.30 31.64 -16.93
C ARG A 14 -1.16 32.03 -17.15
N ARG A 15 -1.98 31.12 -17.67
CA ARG A 15 -3.39 31.38 -17.97
C ARG A 15 -4.27 30.63 -16.97
N ALA A 16 -5.18 31.35 -16.33
CA ALA A 16 -6.18 30.78 -15.45
C ALA A 16 -7.59 31.02 -16.03
N LEU A 17 -8.44 30.01 -15.93
CA LEU A 17 -9.86 30.13 -16.23
C LEU A 17 -10.64 29.92 -14.94
N VAL A 18 -11.56 30.84 -14.66
CA VAL A 18 -12.51 30.70 -13.56
C VAL A 18 -13.90 30.42 -14.14
N VAL A 19 -14.45 29.25 -13.79
CA VAL A 19 -15.73 28.75 -14.30
C VAL A 19 -16.74 28.72 -13.16
N ASP A 20 -17.79 29.52 -13.30
CA ASP A 20 -18.87 29.65 -12.32
C ASP A 20 -20.15 30.09 -13.03
N ASP A 21 -21.29 29.51 -12.68
CA ASP A 21 -22.56 29.87 -13.33
C ASP A 21 -22.99 31.32 -13.04
N ALA A 22 -22.39 31.96 -12.04
CA ALA A 22 -22.50 33.40 -11.80
C ALA A 22 -22.04 34.29 -12.97
N TYR A 23 -21.26 33.74 -13.91
CA TYR A 23 -20.87 34.42 -15.15
C TYR A 23 -21.79 34.13 -16.35
N ASP A 24 -22.87 33.37 -16.17
CA ASP A 24 -23.83 33.19 -17.25
C ASP A 24 -24.57 34.50 -17.55
N PRO A 25 -24.73 34.86 -18.83
CA PRO A 25 -25.44 36.09 -19.20
C PRO A 25 -26.96 35.99 -18.96
N LEU A 26 -27.51 34.77 -18.85
CA LEU A 26 -28.95 34.50 -18.78
C LEU A 26 -29.24 33.36 -17.78
N PRO A 27 -30.27 33.49 -16.94
CA PRO A 27 -30.77 32.39 -16.11
C PRO A 27 -31.38 31.28 -16.98
N ARG A 28 -31.29 30.03 -16.54
CA ARG A 28 -32.07 28.91 -17.08
C ARG A 28 -33.37 28.76 -16.29
N ALA A 29 -34.39 28.13 -16.89
CA ALA A 29 -35.63 27.78 -16.20
C ALA A 29 -35.40 26.92 -14.96
N ALA A 30 -34.45 25.98 -15.06
CA ALA A 30 -34.01 25.16 -13.93
C ALA A 30 -33.58 26.04 -12.73
N ASP A 31 -33.01 27.22 -12.97
CA ASP A 31 -32.48 28.06 -11.90
C ASP A 31 -33.56 28.69 -10.99
N LEU A 32 -34.77 28.75 -11.52
CA LEU A 32 -35.91 29.43 -10.90
C LEU A 32 -36.95 28.45 -10.38
N THR A 33 -36.63 27.16 -10.36
CA THR A 33 -37.54 26.08 -9.93
C THR A 33 -38.03 26.22 -8.49
N LEU A 34 -37.26 26.88 -7.62
CA LEU A 34 -37.65 27.17 -6.24
C LEU A 34 -38.59 28.38 -6.12
N ASP A 35 -38.77 29.14 -7.20
CA ASP A 35 -39.55 30.38 -7.26
C ASP A 35 -40.91 30.15 -7.96
N ALA A 36 -41.39 28.90 -7.99
CA ALA A 36 -42.64 28.53 -8.68
C ALA A 36 -43.87 29.34 -8.19
N ASN A 37 -43.89 29.72 -6.90
CA ASN A 37 -44.94 30.58 -6.36
C ASN A 37 -44.85 32.01 -6.91
N GLU A 38 -43.64 32.53 -7.13
CA GLU A 38 -43.44 33.87 -7.69
C GLU A 38 -43.81 33.91 -9.17
N TRP A 39 -43.55 32.84 -9.92
CA TRP A 39 -44.07 32.70 -11.28
C TRP A 39 -45.60 32.64 -11.31
N THR A 40 -46.23 32.00 -10.33
CA THR A 40 -47.71 31.98 -10.22
C THR A 40 -48.25 33.39 -9.95
N ASN A 41 -47.67 34.11 -8.99
CA ASN A 41 -48.01 35.50 -8.70
C ASN A 41 -47.80 36.41 -9.92
N PHE A 42 -46.69 36.22 -10.64
CA PHE A 42 -46.39 36.95 -11.87
C PHE A 42 -47.51 36.83 -12.88
N PHE A 43 -48.00 35.61 -13.17
CA PHE A 43 -49.09 35.40 -14.12
C PHE A 43 -50.45 35.89 -13.60
N ASP A 44 -50.73 35.73 -12.31
CA ASP A 44 -52.00 36.15 -11.70
C ASP A 44 -52.16 37.69 -11.71
N ASP A 45 -51.05 38.43 -11.62
CA ASP A 45 -51.02 39.89 -11.58
C ASP A 45 -50.82 40.58 -12.95
N LEU A 46 -50.74 39.80 -14.05
CA LEU A 46 -50.66 40.33 -15.41
C LEU A 46 -51.95 41.07 -15.79
N GLN A 47 -51.80 42.26 -16.38
CA GLN A 47 -52.89 42.98 -17.03
C GLN A 47 -52.75 42.89 -18.55
N GLU A 48 -53.84 43.17 -19.29
CA GLU A 48 -53.85 43.15 -20.77
C GLU A 48 -52.65 43.88 -21.42
N PRO A 49 -52.21 45.07 -20.96
CA PRO A 49 -51.01 45.71 -21.49
C PRO A 49 -49.72 44.90 -21.28
N ASP A 50 -49.56 44.21 -20.15
CA ASP A 50 -48.39 43.37 -19.88
C ASP A 50 -48.41 42.10 -20.74
N VAL A 51 -49.60 41.53 -20.94
CA VAL A 51 -49.80 40.35 -21.80
C VAL A 51 -49.45 40.65 -23.25
N GLU A 52 -49.86 41.82 -23.78
CA GLU A 52 -49.47 42.24 -25.13
C GLU A 52 -47.96 42.40 -25.27
N ILE A 53 -47.29 42.99 -24.25
CA ILE A 53 -45.83 43.11 -24.22
C ILE A 53 -45.20 41.71 -24.26
N ILE A 54 -45.61 40.80 -23.38
CA ILE A 54 -45.04 39.44 -23.31
C ILE A 54 -45.28 38.67 -24.62
N ARG A 55 -46.49 38.69 -25.20
CA ARG A 55 -46.78 38.05 -26.50
C ARG A 55 -45.87 38.56 -27.62
N ASN A 56 -45.58 39.86 -27.64
CA ASN A 56 -44.68 40.45 -28.63
C ASN A 56 -43.22 40.04 -28.43
N LEU A 57 -42.82 39.78 -27.18
CA LEU A 57 -41.45 39.40 -26.82
C LEU A 57 -41.17 37.91 -27.02
N THR A 58 -42.15 37.05 -26.74
CA THR A 58 -41.99 35.60 -26.84
C THR A 58 -43.18 34.93 -27.53
N PRO A 59 -42.99 34.39 -28.75
CA PRO A 59 -44.03 33.64 -29.47
C PRO A 59 -44.52 32.39 -28.73
N GLU A 60 -43.74 31.90 -27.74
CA GLU A 60 -44.08 30.72 -26.94
C GLU A 60 -45.26 30.98 -26.00
N TYR A 61 -45.54 32.25 -25.65
CA TYR A 61 -46.58 32.61 -24.69
C TYR A 61 -47.98 32.08 -25.08
N ASP A 62 -48.31 32.13 -26.37
CA ASP A 62 -49.60 31.61 -26.88
C ASP A 62 -49.52 30.13 -27.31
N ALA A 63 -48.31 29.56 -27.37
CA ALA A 63 -48.07 28.18 -27.83
C ALA A 63 -48.08 27.16 -26.69
N LEU A 64 -47.74 27.57 -25.47
CA LEU A 64 -47.66 26.71 -24.28
C LEU A 64 -48.66 27.17 -23.20
N PRO A 65 -49.19 26.23 -22.39
CA PRO A 65 -49.93 26.60 -21.19
C PRO A 65 -49.08 27.48 -20.25
N THR A 66 -49.69 28.45 -19.57
CA THR A 66 -48.99 29.36 -18.63
C THR A 66 -48.24 28.63 -17.52
N ALA A 67 -48.73 27.47 -17.08
CA ALA A 67 -48.05 26.62 -16.11
C ALA A 67 -46.75 25.97 -16.62
N GLU A 68 -46.58 25.84 -17.94
CA GLU A 68 -45.41 25.23 -18.57
C GLU A 68 -44.36 26.27 -19.00
N LEU A 69 -44.77 27.53 -19.19
CA LEU A 69 -43.88 28.63 -19.61
C LEU A 69 -42.65 28.84 -18.69
N PRO A 70 -42.77 28.81 -17.34
CA PRO A 70 -41.60 28.93 -16.45
C PRO A 70 -40.57 27.81 -16.59
N SER A 71 -40.94 26.69 -17.23
CA SER A 71 -40.03 25.56 -17.47
C SER A 71 -39.27 25.69 -18.80
N SER A 72 -39.59 26.71 -19.61
CA SER A 72 -38.91 26.98 -20.89
C SER A 72 -37.73 27.95 -20.70
N ASP A 73 -36.52 27.48 -21.03
CA ASP A 73 -35.31 28.31 -21.01
C ASP A 73 -35.42 29.54 -21.93
N SER A 74 -36.07 29.40 -23.09
CA SER A 74 -36.27 30.50 -24.05
C SER A 74 -37.27 31.54 -23.53
N PHE A 75 -38.34 31.10 -22.86
CA PHE A 75 -39.28 32.00 -22.21
C PHE A 75 -38.60 32.79 -21.09
N VAL A 76 -37.93 32.10 -20.16
CA VAL A 76 -37.22 32.72 -19.03
C VAL A 76 -36.16 33.71 -19.51
N ALA A 77 -35.36 33.34 -20.52
CA ALA A 77 -34.38 34.23 -21.13
C ALA A 77 -35.03 35.48 -21.74
N SER A 78 -36.19 35.33 -22.40
CA SER A 78 -36.91 36.45 -23.02
C SER A 78 -37.45 37.43 -21.99
N ILE A 79 -38.05 36.92 -20.90
CA ILE A 79 -38.53 37.76 -19.80
C ILE A 79 -37.36 38.47 -19.11
N TRP A 80 -36.26 37.77 -18.86
CA TRP A 80 -35.06 38.33 -18.24
C TRP A 80 -34.45 39.47 -19.06
N GLN A 81 -34.25 39.27 -20.37
CA GLN A 81 -33.65 40.27 -21.26
C GLN A 81 -34.51 41.52 -21.41
N ASN A 82 -35.83 41.39 -21.27
CA ASN A 82 -36.79 42.46 -21.49
C ASN A 82 -37.46 42.93 -20.18
N ARG A 83 -36.88 42.59 -19.02
CA ARG A 83 -37.43 42.93 -17.70
C ARG A 83 -37.68 44.43 -17.51
N ASP A 84 -36.91 45.28 -18.16
CA ASP A 84 -37.05 46.75 -18.10
C ASP A 84 -38.29 47.25 -18.87
N GLN A 85 -38.85 46.44 -19.77
CA GLN A 85 -40.08 46.72 -20.51
C GLN A 85 -41.34 46.22 -19.79
N ILE A 86 -41.17 45.42 -18.73
CA ILE A 86 -42.25 44.87 -17.91
C ILE A 86 -42.28 45.64 -16.58
N ARG A 87 -43.46 45.72 -15.94
CA ARG A 87 -43.59 46.39 -14.63
C ARG A 87 -42.61 45.77 -13.61
N PRO A 88 -41.72 46.57 -12.97
CA PRO A 88 -40.74 46.05 -12.02
C PRO A 88 -41.35 45.31 -10.82
N GLU A 89 -42.58 45.70 -10.44
CA GLU A 89 -43.33 45.07 -9.35
C GLU A 89 -43.71 43.60 -9.66
N LEU A 90 -43.84 43.23 -10.94
CA LEU A 90 -44.17 41.86 -11.36
C LEU A 90 -42.91 41.00 -11.51
N VAL A 91 -41.87 41.54 -12.16
CA VAL A 91 -40.68 40.77 -12.53
C VAL A 91 -39.64 40.73 -11.41
N GLY A 92 -39.58 41.76 -10.57
CA GLY A 92 -38.64 41.86 -9.45
C GLY A 92 -38.71 40.65 -8.50
N PRO A 93 -39.89 40.27 -7.98
CA PRO A 93 -40.03 39.12 -7.08
C PRO A 93 -39.58 37.79 -7.70
N VAL A 94 -39.88 37.56 -8.98
CA VAL A 94 -39.54 36.34 -9.72
C VAL A 94 -38.03 36.09 -9.74
N PHE A 95 -37.23 37.15 -9.87
CA PHE A 95 -35.78 37.04 -9.99
C PHE A 95 -35.00 37.44 -8.74
N ALA A 96 -35.66 37.96 -7.70
CA ALA A 96 -34.99 38.52 -6.52
C ALA A 96 -34.02 37.54 -5.83
N ARG A 97 -34.42 36.27 -5.69
CA ARG A 97 -33.57 35.22 -5.12
C ARG A 97 -32.36 34.93 -6.00
N TYR A 98 -32.60 34.76 -7.31
CA TYR A 98 -31.55 34.52 -8.29
C TYR A 98 -30.53 35.66 -8.30
N ASP A 99 -30.98 36.92 -8.33
CA ASP A 99 -30.11 38.09 -8.26
C ASP A 99 -29.27 38.12 -6.97
N ALA A 100 -29.86 37.80 -5.82
CA ALA A 100 -29.16 37.75 -4.54
C ALA A 100 -28.11 36.64 -4.48
N ASP A 101 -28.44 35.45 -4.98
CA ASP A 101 -27.52 34.32 -5.06
C ASP A 101 -26.36 34.63 -6.02
N MET A 102 -26.64 35.17 -7.21
CA MET A 102 -25.64 35.59 -8.20
C MET A 102 -24.73 36.69 -7.67
N ALA A 103 -25.27 37.71 -6.99
CA ALA A 103 -24.46 38.76 -6.38
C ALA A 103 -23.49 38.20 -5.33
N THR A 104 -23.93 37.20 -4.57
CA THR A 104 -23.11 36.53 -3.56
C THR A 104 -22.00 35.69 -4.20
N ASP A 105 -22.33 34.89 -5.22
CA ASP A 105 -21.33 34.08 -5.93
C ASP A 105 -20.34 34.97 -6.70
N LEU A 106 -20.79 36.01 -7.41
CA LEU A 106 -19.92 36.99 -8.08
C LEU A 106 -18.92 37.63 -7.11
N ALA A 107 -19.32 37.93 -5.86
CA ALA A 107 -18.39 38.49 -4.87
C ALA A 107 -17.24 37.52 -4.53
N TYR A 108 -17.51 36.22 -4.39
CA TYR A 108 -16.47 35.22 -4.16
C TYR A 108 -15.56 35.06 -5.37
N VAL A 109 -16.15 35.00 -6.56
CA VAL A 109 -15.42 34.69 -7.78
C VAL A 109 -14.60 35.89 -8.25
N ASN A 110 -15.08 37.12 -8.07
CA ASN A 110 -14.30 38.34 -8.32
C ASN A 110 -13.09 38.43 -7.39
N ALA A 111 -13.25 38.12 -6.09
CA ALA A 111 -12.13 38.09 -5.15
C ALA A 111 -11.07 37.06 -5.56
N LEU A 112 -11.49 35.90 -6.07
CA LEU A 112 -10.60 34.88 -6.63
C LEU A 112 -9.87 35.41 -7.88
N VAL A 113 -10.57 36.06 -8.80
CA VAL A 113 -9.98 36.67 -10.01
C VAL A 113 -8.90 37.69 -9.61
N ASP A 114 -9.20 38.58 -8.67
CA ASP A 114 -8.25 39.59 -8.17
C ASP A 114 -7.01 38.95 -7.53
N GLU A 115 -7.17 37.89 -6.74
CA GLU A 115 -6.05 37.16 -6.14
C GLU A 115 -5.17 36.50 -7.22
N LEU A 116 -5.77 35.84 -8.21
CA LEU A 116 -5.05 35.20 -9.32
C LEU A 116 -4.31 36.23 -10.20
N GLN A 117 -4.93 37.38 -10.49
CA GLN A 117 -4.29 38.48 -11.22
C GLN A 117 -3.12 39.08 -10.43
N THR A 118 -3.26 39.22 -9.11
CA THR A 118 -2.19 39.69 -8.22
C THR A 118 -0.98 38.74 -8.23
N LEU A 119 -1.21 37.44 -8.47
CA LEU A 119 -0.15 36.45 -8.66
C LEU A 119 0.49 36.48 -10.06
N GLY A 120 0.02 37.36 -10.95
CA GLY A 120 0.56 37.57 -12.30
C GLY A 120 -0.04 36.65 -13.37
N LEU A 121 -1.18 36.02 -13.11
CA LEU A 121 -1.87 35.17 -14.08
C LEU A 121 -2.78 36.00 -14.99
N ALA A 122 -2.85 35.63 -16.27
CA ALA A 122 -3.88 36.09 -17.18
C ALA A 122 -5.17 35.32 -16.89
N VAL A 123 -6.17 35.99 -16.32
CA VAL A 123 -7.41 35.36 -15.86
C VAL A 123 -8.54 35.62 -16.84
N GLU A 124 -9.15 34.56 -17.34
CA GLU A 124 -10.41 34.57 -18.08
C GLU A 124 -11.54 34.01 -17.20
N THR A 125 -12.77 34.42 -17.47
CA THR A 125 -13.96 34.00 -16.74
C THR A 125 -14.98 33.42 -17.72
N ALA A 126 -15.65 32.34 -17.33
CA ALA A 126 -16.71 31.74 -18.15
C ALA A 126 -17.84 31.18 -17.27
N GLY A 127 -19.04 31.20 -17.84
CA GLY A 127 -20.21 30.50 -17.29
C GLY A 127 -20.26 29.03 -17.69
N ARG A 128 -21.46 28.50 -17.92
CA ARG A 128 -21.70 27.09 -18.30
C ARG A 128 -21.04 26.69 -19.62
N ASN A 129 -20.76 27.64 -20.52
CA ASN A 129 -20.17 27.40 -21.83
C ASN A 129 -18.67 27.78 -21.86
N PHE A 130 -17.85 27.00 -21.15
CA PHE A 130 -16.44 27.31 -20.90
C PHE A 130 -15.43 26.50 -21.74
N GLU A 131 -15.86 25.48 -22.47
CA GLU A 131 -14.97 24.50 -23.13
C GLU A 131 -13.96 25.17 -24.08
N GLN A 132 -14.36 26.22 -24.80
CA GLN A 132 -13.50 26.92 -25.74
C GLN A 132 -12.40 27.73 -25.03
N GLN A 133 -12.75 28.43 -23.95
CA GLN A 133 -11.81 29.21 -23.13
C GLN A 133 -10.86 28.28 -22.36
N ALA A 134 -11.34 27.10 -21.97
CA ALA A 134 -10.57 26.13 -21.21
C ALA A 134 -9.48 25.42 -22.03
N ALA A 135 -9.58 25.44 -23.36
CA ALA A 135 -8.63 24.78 -24.25
C ALA A 135 -7.18 25.18 -23.96
N ASP A 136 -6.92 26.47 -23.72
CA ASP A 136 -5.57 27.01 -23.52
C ASP A 136 -5.24 27.33 -22.05
N ALA A 137 -6.13 27.02 -21.11
CA ALA A 137 -5.91 27.34 -19.70
C ALA A 137 -4.84 26.41 -19.08
N ASP A 138 -3.91 26.95 -18.28
CA ASP A 138 -2.98 26.13 -17.48
C ASP A 138 -3.60 25.71 -16.15
N LEU A 139 -4.48 26.56 -15.63
CA LEU A 139 -5.21 26.38 -14.37
C LEU A 139 -6.70 26.62 -14.62
N ILE A 140 -7.55 25.70 -14.20
CA ILE A 140 -9.00 25.83 -14.22
C ILE A 140 -9.50 25.79 -12.79
N VAL A 141 -10.15 26.86 -12.34
CA VAL A 141 -10.92 26.89 -11.09
C VAL A 141 -12.40 26.79 -11.45
N ILE A 142 -13.07 25.71 -11.06
CA ILE A 142 -14.42 25.38 -11.54
C ILE A 142 -15.36 25.09 -10.39
N ASP A 143 -16.58 25.61 -10.43
CA ASP A 143 -17.62 25.25 -9.46
C ASP A 143 -18.12 23.81 -9.66
N LEU A 144 -18.46 23.14 -8.56
CA LEU A 144 -18.99 21.79 -8.56
C LEU A 144 -20.36 21.72 -9.25
N PHE A 145 -21.19 22.74 -9.03
CA PHE A 145 -22.52 22.86 -9.62
C PHE A 145 -22.48 23.98 -10.66
N LEU A 146 -22.88 23.68 -11.88
CA LEU A 146 -23.06 24.67 -12.95
C LEU A 146 -24.56 24.85 -13.17
N GLY A 147 -25.23 25.49 -12.21
CA GLY A 147 -26.67 25.40 -12.00
C GLY A 147 -27.03 25.75 -10.56
N SER A 148 -28.08 26.54 -10.35
CA SER A 148 -28.55 26.82 -8.99
C SER A 148 -29.32 25.65 -8.36
N VAL A 149 -29.75 24.67 -9.18
CA VAL A 149 -30.22 23.38 -8.69
C VAL A 149 -29.01 22.50 -8.35
N GLN A 150 -28.83 22.19 -7.06
CA GLN A 150 -27.75 21.32 -6.57
C GLN A 150 -28.05 19.83 -6.78
N ASP A 151 -28.51 19.45 -7.97
CA ASP A 151 -28.87 18.08 -8.33
C ASP A 151 -27.70 17.30 -8.98
N SER A 152 -27.97 16.04 -9.35
CA SER A 152 -26.99 15.17 -10.01
C SER A 152 -26.62 15.62 -11.41
N ASP A 153 -27.51 16.34 -12.09
CA ASP A 153 -27.42 16.60 -13.51
C ASP A 153 -26.50 17.81 -13.76
N ALA A 154 -26.58 18.84 -12.90
CA ALA A 154 -25.63 19.95 -12.91
C ALA A 154 -24.17 19.50 -12.66
N ILE A 155 -23.96 18.51 -11.79
CA ILE A 155 -22.65 17.89 -11.55
C ILE A 155 -22.22 17.07 -12.78
N ALA A 156 -23.15 16.37 -13.43
CA ALA A 156 -22.85 15.56 -14.61
C ALA A 156 -22.44 16.45 -15.81
N GLU A 157 -23.07 17.61 -15.99
CA GLU A 157 -22.72 18.60 -17.02
C GLU A 157 -21.29 19.10 -16.83
N SER A 158 -20.93 19.52 -15.60
CA SER A 158 -19.58 20.04 -15.30
C SER A 158 -18.49 18.99 -15.50
N LYS A 159 -18.70 17.75 -15.02
CA LYS A 159 -17.80 16.61 -15.27
C LYS A 159 -17.61 16.31 -16.76
N THR A 160 -18.71 16.26 -17.51
CA THR A 160 -18.68 15.88 -18.93
C THR A 160 -17.95 16.91 -19.77
N LYS A 161 -18.22 18.20 -19.54
CA LYS A 161 -17.54 19.31 -20.24
C LYS A 161 -16.05 19.35 -19.89
N LEU A 162 -15.72 19.26 -18.60
CA LEU A 162 -14.32 19.25 -18.18
C LEU A 162 -13.55 18.03 -18.73
N ARG A 163 -14.19 16.86 -18.77
CA ARG A 163 -13.60 15.66 -19.39
C ARG A 163 -13.19 15.90 -20.84
N ARG A 164 -14.04 16.55 -21.64
CA ARG A 164 -13.71 16.87 -23.04
C ARG A 164 -12.48 17.77 -23.15
N VAL A 165 -12.36 18.76 -22.28
CA VAL A 165 -11.19 19.64 -22.22
C VAL A 165 -9.92 18.84 -21.87
N VAL A 166 -9.99 17.97 -20.85
CA VAL A 166 -8.88 17.11 -20.44
C VAL A 166 -8.50 16.11 -21.54
N ASP A 167 -9.48 15.54 -22.23
CA ASP A 167 -9.28 14.59 -23.32
C ASP A 167 -8.56 15.19 -24.54
N LEU A 168 -8.70 16.50 -24.77
CA LEU A 168 -7.95 17.22 -25.81
C LEU A 168 -6.48 17.44 -25.44
N ARG A 169 -6.13 17.32 -24.15
CA ARG A 169 -4.80 17.63 -23.60
C ARG A 169 -4.28 16.52 -22.68
N ARG A 170 -4.54 15.26 -23.00
CA ARG A 170 -4.23 14.12 -22.12
C ARG A 170 -2.77 14.03 -21.68
N SER A 171 -1.83 14.40 -22.55
CA SER A 171 -0.39 14.39 -22.24
C SER A 171 0.05 15.60 -21.40
N GLU A 172 -0.69 16.70 -21.42
CA GLU A 172 -0.43 17.90 -20.62
C GLU A 172 -1.76 18.54 -20.13
N PRO A 173 -2.46 17.86 -19.20
CA PRO A 173 -3.76 18.31 -18.74
C PRO A 173 -3.63 19.57 -17.87
N PRO A 174 -4.65 20.44 -17.84
CA PRO A 174 -4.65 21.61 -16.98
C PRO A 174 -4.66 21.21 -15.49
N LEU A 175 -4.10 22.09 -14.64
CA LEU A 175 -4.29 22.00 -13.20
C LEU A 175 -5.74 22.36 -12.88
N VAL A 176 -6.39 21.62 -11.99
CA VAL A 176 -7.81 21.84 -11.67
C VAL A 176 -8.01 22.07 -10.19
N VAL A 177 -8.73 23.14 -9.86
CA VAL A 177 -9.22 23.43 -8.51
C VAL A 177 -10.75 23.44 -8.55
N LEU A 178 -11.37 22.44 -7.95
CA LEU A 178 -12.81 22.37 -7.78
C LEU A 178 -13.24 23.22 -6.59
N MET A 179 -14.20 24.12 -6.78
CA MET A 179 -14.77 24.92 -5.72
C MET A 179 -16.25 24.62 -5.50
N SER A 180 -16.76 24.92 -4.30
CA SER A 180 -18.20 24.92 -4.02
C SER A 180 -18.51 25.58 -2.68
N ARG A 181 -19.77 26.02 -2.51
CA ARG A 181 -20.35 26.38 -1.20
C ARG A 181 -20.89 25.15 -0.45
N SER A 182 -21.17 24.05 -1.16
CA SER A 182 -21.83 22.87 -0.60
C SER A 182 -20.90 22.03 0.29
N GLY A 183 -21.45 21.46 1.37
CA GLY A 183 -20.76 20.47 2.20
C GLY A 183 -20.51 19.13 1.48
N ARG A 184 -21.12 18.93 0.30
CA ARG A 184 -20.95 17.73 -0.54
C ARG A 184 -19.62 17.72 -1.31
N LEU A 185 -18.85 18.81 -1.27
CA LEU A 185 -17.61 18.95 -2.03
C LEU A 185 -16.60 17.86 -1.70
N GLU A 186 -16.41 17.56 -0.41
CA GLU A 186 -15.49 16.53 0.05
C GLU A 186 -15.93 15.12 -0.35
N GLU A 187 -17.24 14.85 -0.33
CA GLU A 187 -17.83 13.55 -0.68
C GLU A 187 -17.75 13.30 -2.20
N LYS A 188 -17.96 14.34 -3.01
CA LYS A 188 -18.03 14.22 -4.48
C LYS A 188 -16.69 14.35 -5.20
N ARG A 189 -15.61 14.71 -4.49
CA ARG A 189 -14.30 15.00 -5.11
C ARG A 189 -13.69 13.82 -5.89
N GLU A 190 -13.80 12.59 -5.36
CA GLU A 190 -13.21 11.40 -5.99
C GLU A 190 -13.99 11.01 -7.24
N GLU A 191 -15.32 10.97 -7.12
CA GLU A 191 -16.24 10.79 -8.24
C GLU A 191 -16.03 11.84 -9.33
N PHE A 192 -15.84 13.11 -8.96
CA PHE A 192 -15.57 14.19 -9.92
C PHE A 192 -14.21 14.01 -10.62
N ARG A 193 -13.14 13.78 -9.85
CA ARG A 193 -11.79 13.54 -10.36
C ARG A 193 -11.80 12.40 -11.39
N ASP A 194 -12.37 11.26 -11.03
CA ASP A 194 -12.32 10.05 -11.85
C ASP A 194 -13.20 10.18 -13.10
N SER A 195 -14.39 10.79 -12.96
CA SER A 195 -15.29 11.01 -14.10
C SER A 195 -14.73 12.01 -15.11
N ALA A 196 -14.02 13.04 -14.63
CA ALA A 196 -13.38 14.05 -15.47
C ALA A 196 -12.02 13.61 -16.04
N GLY A 197 -11.48 12.46 -15.61
CA GLY A 197 -10.19 11.94 -16.07
C GLY A 197 -8.98 12.69 -15.48
N LEU A 198 -9.12 13.27 -14.29
CA LEU A 198 -8.08 14.10 -13.67
C LEU A 198 -7.10 13.26 -12.86
N LEU A 199 -5.81 13.63 -12.89
CA LEU A 199 -4.83 13.07 -11.99
C LEU A 199 -4.96 13.66 -10.58
N ALA A 200 -4.89 12.81 -9.57
CA ALA A 200 -4.89 13.25 -8.18
C ALA A 200 -3.74 14.22 -7.85
N SER A 201 -2.63 14.17 -8.59
CA SER A 201 -1.51 15.10 -8.43
C SER A 201 -1.82 16.52 -8.93
N ALA A 202 -2.69 16.66 -9.94
CA ALA A 202 -3.06 17.93 -10.60
C ALA A 202 -4.43 18.49 -10.15
N PHE A 203 -5.11 17.83 -9.22
CA PHE A 203 -6.48 18.16 -8.80
C PHE A 203 -6.60 18.52 -7.31
N ARG A 204 -7.24 19.64 -6.97
CA ARG A 204 -7.50 20.04 -5.56
C ARG A 204 -8.93 20.56 -5.41
N ILE A 205 -9.41 20.62 -4.17
CA ILE A 205 -10.70 21.24 -3.83
C ILE A 205 -10.51 22.44 -2.89
N VAL A 206 -11.40 23.41 -2.97
CA VAL A 206 -11.46 24.56 -2.06
C VAL A 206 -12.91 24.99 -1.83
N ARG A 207 -13.31 25.28 -0.59
CA ARG A 207 -14.66 25.85 -0.37
C ARG A 207 -14.64 27.32 -0.79
N LYS A 208 -15.73 27.84 -1.40
CA LYS A 208 -15.78 29.26 -1.81
C LYS A 208 -15.51 30.21 -0.63
N ALA A 209 -16.04 29.89 0.55
CA ALA A 209 -15.79 30.65 1.79
C ALA A 209 -14.33 30.64 2.26
N ASP A 210 -13.52 29.67 1.81
CA ASP A 210 -12.09 29.62 2.13
C ASP A 210 -11.21 30.37 1.13
N LEU A 211 -11.77 30.81 -0.01
CA LEU A 211 -11.03 31.63 -0.99
C LEU A 211 -10.59 32.95 -0.36
N GLN A 212 -11.43 33.53 0.50
CA GLN A 212 -11.14 34.77 1.21
C GLN A 212 -10.28 34.56 2.48
N ARG A 213 -9.93 33.32 2.85
CA ARG A 213 -9.10 33.04 4.03
C ARG A 213 -7.62 33.13 3.67
N ASP A 214 -6.91 34.02 4.33
CA ASP A 214 -5.50 34.33 4.11
C ASP A 214 -4.62 33.09 3.81
N GLY A 215 -4.16 33.02 2.56
CA GLY A 215 -3.13 32.09 2.10
C GLY A 215 -3.54 30.63 1.92
N LYS A 216 -4.82 30.24 2.02
CA LYS A 216 -5.22 28.86 1.68
C LYS A 216 -5.07 28.58 0.18
N LEU A 217 -5.64 29.44 -0.67
CA LEU A 217 -5.51 29.29 -2.13
C LEU A 217 -4.04 29.32 -2.56
N ALA A 218 -3.28 30.31 -2.10
CA ALA A 218 -1.85 30.39 -2.35
C ALA A 218 -1.08 29.09 -2.01
N ARG A 219 -1.39 28.41 -0.90
CA ARG A 219 -0.78 27.12 -0.56
C ARG A 219 -1.20 25.99 -1.50
N ILE A 220 -2.46 25.96 -1.93
CA ILE A 220 -2.97 24.99 -2.90
C ILE A 220 -2.24 25.18 -4.24
N LEU A 221 -2.19 26.41 -4.74
CA LEU A 221 -1.52 26.77 -5.99
C LEU A 221 -0.02 26.47 -5.93
N ARG A 222 0.64 26.78 -4.81
CA ARG A 222 2.07 26.46 -4.61
C ARG A 222 2.32 24.97 -4.79
N ARG A 223 1.50 24.11 -4.18
CA ARG A 223 1.65 22.65 -4.28
C ARG A 223 1.38 22.16 -5.70
N LEU A 224 0.32 22.63 -6.34
CA LEU A 224 0.00 22.25 -7.71
C LEU A 224 1.10 22.66 -8.69
N ALA A 225 1.58 23.89 -8.60
CA ALA A 225 2.67 24.39 -9.44
C ALA A 225 3.96 23.60 -9.21
N PHE A 226 4.35 23.40 -7.94
CA PHE A 226 5.59 22.71 -7.59
C PHE A 226 5.65 21.28 -8.19
N HIS A 227 4.53 20.55 -8.20
CA HIS A 227 4.42 19.19 -8.75
C HIS A 227 3.89 19.13 -10.19
N ARG A 228 3.79 20.26 -10.91
CA ARG A 228 3.23 20.26 -12.27
C ARG A 228 4.05 19.36 -13.19
N THR A 229 5.38 19.53 -13.19
CA THR A 229 6.27 18.76 -14.07
C THR A 229 6.08 17.25 -13.90
N ASP A 230 6.02 16.76 -12.66
CA ASP A 230 5.83 15.34 -12.37
C ASP A 230 4.42 14.86 -12.72
N SER A 231 3.41 15.70 -12.50
CA SER A 231 2.04 15.42 -12.92
C SER A 231 1.93 15.30 -14.44
N THR A 232 2.62 16.16 -15.19
CA THR A 232 2.69 16.09 -16.65
C THR A 232 3.42 14.84 -17.12
N ARG A 233 4.53 14.44 -16.47
CA ARG A 233 5.22 13.18 -16.78
C ARG A 233 4.29 11.96 -16.59
N LEU A 234 3.55 11.93 -15.47
CA LEU A 234 2.57 10.89 -15.21
C LEU A 234 1.43 10.90 -16.23
N ALA A 235 0.93 12.07 -16.60
CA ALA A 235 -0.13 12.23 -17.60
C ALA A 235 0.32 11.74 -18.98
N ALA A 236 1.51 12.14 -19.42
CA ALA A 236 2.12 11.69 -20.67
C ALA A 236 2.31 10.16 -20.70
N PHE A 237 2.75 9.56 -19.59
CA PHE A 237 2.83 8.10 -19.47
C PHE A 237 1.46 7.43 -19.58
N MET A 238 0.44 7.94 -18.89
CA MET A 238 -0.91 7.37 -18.95
C MET A 238 -1.55 7.51 -20.33
N ASP A 239 -1.33 8.64 -21.00
CA ASP A 239 -1.80 8.87 -22.38
C ASP A 239 -1.10 7.94 -23.38
N ALA A 240 0.24 7.85 -23.31
CA ALA A 240 1.03 6.93 -24.13
C ALA A 240 0.59 5.47 -23.89
N TRP A 241 0.34 5.09 -22.63
CA TRP A 241 -0.19 3.78 -22.28
C TRP A 241 -1.57 3.53 -22.89
N GLN A 242 -2.50 4.48 -22.76
CA GLN A 242 -3.86 4.33 -23.30
C GLN A 242 -3.86 4.22 -24.83
N GLN A 243 -3.10 5.08 -25.51
CA GLN A 243 -2.97 5.06 -26.97
C GLN A 243 -2.27 3.80 -27.46
N GLY A 244 -1.19 3.40 -26.77
CA GLY A 244 -0.43 2.20 -27.10
C GLY A 244 -1.25 0.92 -26.90
N VAL A 245 -2.01 0.80 -25.80
CA VAL A 245 -2.93 -0.34 -25.60
C VAL A 245 -4.00 -0.40 -26.68
N SER A 246 -4.57 0.73 -27.08
CA SER A 246 -5.56 0.78 -28.17
C SER A 246 -4.95 0.33 -29.49
N SER A 247 -3.74 0.77 -29.81
CA SER A 247 -3.00 0.39 -31.02
C SER A 247 -2.58 -1.08 -31.01
N ALA A 248 -2.05 -1.56 -29.89
CA ALA A 248 -1.71 -2.96 -29.65
C ALA A 248 -2.93 -3.87 -29.81
N THR A 249 -4.09 -3.46 -29.29
CA THR A 249 -5.35 -4.21 -29.45
C THR A 249 -5.73 -4.34 -30.93
N MET A 250 -5.63 -3.26 -31.72
CA MET A 250 -5.93 -3.32 -33.15
C MET A 250 -4.99 -4.26 -33.90
N ARG A 251 -3.68 -4.26 -33.59
CA ARG A 251 -2.70 -5.18 -34.20
C ARG A 251 -2.94 -6.63 -33.78
N ALA A 252 -3.15 -6.87 -32.50
CA ALA A 252 -3.45 -8.19 -31.96
C ALA A 252 -4.71 -8.77 -32.61
N VAL A 253 -5.80 -8.00 -32.69
CA VAL A 253 -7.04 -8.41 -33.40
C VAL A 253 -6.78 -8.64 -34.88
N GLY A 254 -5.94 -7.82 -35.51
CA GLY A 254 -5.51 -8.01 -36.89
C GLY A 254 -4.85 -9.37 -37.12
N LEU A 255 -3.95 -9.78 -36.22
CA LEU A 255 -3.31 -11.09 -36.25
C LEU A 255 -4.30 -12.22 -35.96
N MET A 256 -5.19 -12.06 -34.99
CA MET A 256 -6.21 -13.07 -34.68
C MET A 256 -7.13 -13.36 -35.87
N ARG A 257 -7.42 -12.35 -36.69
CA ARG A 257 -8.25 -12.49 -37.90
C ARG A 257 -7.56 -13.30 -39.01
N THR A 258 -6.25 -13.53 -38.94
CA THR A 258 -5.56 -14.37 -39.93
C THR A 258 -5.75 -15.87 -39.66
N LEU A 259 -6.19 -16.23 -38.44
CA LEU A 259 -6.51 -17.62 -38.10
C LEU A 259 -7.88 -17.98 -38.64
N ASP A 260 -7.94 -18.98 -39.50
CA ASP A 260 -9.18 -19.52 -40.05
C ASP A 260 -9.63 -20.78 -39.27
N LEU A 261 -10.88 -21.21 -39.45
CA LEU A 261 -11.43 -22.41 -38.81
C LEU A 261 -10.56 -23.66 -38.96
N PRO A 262 -9.91 -23.92 -40.11
CA PRO A 262 -8.94 -25.01 -40.24
C PRO A 262 -7.77 -24.89 -39.26
N ASP A 263 -7.26 -23.69 -38.99
CA ASP A 263 -6.16 -23.48 -38.04
C ASP A 263 -6.60 -23.83 -36.62
N TYR A 264 -7.79 -23.40 -36.21
CA TYR A 264 -8.36 -23.80 -34.91
C TYR A 264 -8.55 -25.31 -34.82
N ALA A 265 -9.03 -25.95 -35.90
CA ALA A 265 -9.18 -27.40 -35.95
C ALA A 265 -7.82 -28.12 -35.87
N GLN A 266 -6.78 -27.62 -36.53
CA GLN A 266 -5.44 -28.18 -36.45
C GLN A 266 -4.81 -27.98 -35.08
N ILE A 267 -4.95 -26.81 -34.44
CA ILE A 267 -4.50 -26.57 -33.06
C ILE A 267 -5.20 -27.56 -32.12
N GLN A 268 -6.52 -27.69 -32.25
CA GLN A 268 -7.27 -28.64 -31.44
C GLN A 268 -6.79 -30.08 -31.68
N GLN A 269 -6.65 -30.51 -32.93
CA GLN A 269 -6.34 -31.90 -33.28
C GLN A 269 -4.90 -32.28 -32.95
N LEU A 270 -3.94 -31.39 -33.21
CA LEU A 270 -2.51 -31.69 -33.12
C LEU A 270 -1.91 -31.38 -31.75
N LEU A 271 -2.55 -30.51 -30.95
CA LEU A 271 -2.03 -30.10 -29.65
C LEU A 271 -3.05 -30.41 -28.54
N LEU A 272 -4.21 -29.76 -28.59
CA LEU A 272 -5.10 -29.72 -27.42
C LEU A 272 -5.81 -31.04 -27.13
N SER A 273 -6.10 -31.85 -28.16
CA SER A 273 -6.77 -33.15 -28.00
C SER A 273 -5.89 -34.15 -27.25
N GLU A 274 -4.57 -34.09 -27.45
CA GLU A 274 -3.61 -34.92 -26.71
C GLU A 274 -3.49 -34.46 -25.25
N GLU A 275 -3.64 -33.16 -25.01
CA GLU A 275 -3.46 -32.56 -23.67
C GLU A 275 -4.77 -32.44 -22.88
N GLY A 276 -5.92 -32.71 -23.50
CA GLY A 276 -7.25 -32.55 -22.90
C GLY A 276 -7.63 -31.10 -22.62
N GLU A 277 -6.98 -30.14 -23.27
CA GLU A 277 -7.15 -28.70 -23.00
C GLU A 277 -8.32 -28.11 -23.80
N PRO A 278 -9.22 -27.33 -23.17
CA PRO A 278 -10.28 -26.65 -23.90
C PRO A 278 -9.73 -25.57 -24.84
N THR A 279 -10.10 -25.64 -26.13
CA THR A 279 -9.68 -24.66 -27.16
C THR A 279 -9.92 -23.22 -26.74
N GLY A 280 -11.08 -22.91 -26.16
CA GLY A 280 -11.37 -21.54 -25.71
C GLY A 280 -10.42 -21.02 -24.64
N SER A 281 -10.00 -21.86 -23.68
CA SER A 281 -9.05 -21.47 -22.63
C SER A 281 -7.68 -21.19 -23.23
N TYR A 282 -7.19 -22.14 -24.02
CA TYR A 282 -5.89 -22.05 -24.69
C TYR A 282 -5.79 -20.80 -25.57
N MET A 283 -6.83 -20.51 -26.38
CA MET A 283 -6.83 -19.34 -27.25
C MET A 283 -6.77 -18.03 -26.45
N VAL A 284 -7.46 -17.94 -25.31
CA VAL A 284 -7.37 -16.75 -24.43
C VAL A 284 -5.95 -16.59 -23.89
N ASP A 285 -5.28 -17.66 -23.44
CA ASP A 285 -3.91 -17.61 -22.94
C ASP A 285 -2.91 -17.14 -24.02
N ILE A 286 -3.04 -17.65 -25.24
CA ILE A 286 -2.21 -17.23 -26.38
C ILE A 286 -2.52 -15.78 -26.78
N PHE A 287 -3.78 -15.40 -26.83
CA PHE A 287 -4.20 -14.05 -27.22
C PHE A 287 -3.80 -12.99 -26.20
N ASP A 288 -3.78 -13.31 -24.90
CA ASP A 288 -3.23 -12.43 -23.87
C ASP A 288 -1.73 -12.20 -24.08
N ARG A 289 -0.97 -13.25 -24.41
CA ARG A 289 0.46 -13.15 -24.69
C ARG A 289 0.75 -12.33 -25.95
N ILE A 290 -0.07 -12.51 -26.99
CA ILE A 290 0.02 -11.70 -28.21
C ILE A 290 -0.28 -10.24 -27.89
N LEU A 291 -1.37 -9.96 -27.16
CA LEU A 291 -1.70 -8.60 -26.74
C LEU A 291 -0.58 -7.99 -25.89
N GLN A 292 -0.02 -8.74 -24.95
CA GLN A 292 1.11 -8.32 -24.14
C GLN A 292 2.33 -7.98 -25.02
N TYR A 293 2.70 -8.85 -25.97
CA TYR A 293 3.77 -8.59 -26.93
C TYR A 293 3.53 -7.31 -27.73
N GLU A 294 2.29 -7.09 -28.19
CA GLU A 294 1.94 -5.89 -28.93
C GLU A 294 1.96 -4.62 -28.06
N ILE A 295 1.71 -4.71 -26.74
CA ILE A 295 1.88 -3.60 -25.81
C ILE A 295 3.38 -3.33 -25.56
N GLU A 296 4.18 -4.37 -25.41
CA GLU A 296 5.64 -4.28 -25.22
C GLU A 296 6.34 -3.66 -26.44
N SER A 297 5.75 -3.76 -27.64
CA SER A 297 6.29 -3.18 -28.87
C SER A 297 6.01 -1.67 -29.03
N GLU A 298 5.24 -1.05 -28.12
CA GLU A 298 4.91 0.37 -28.17
C GLU A 298 6.05 1.24 -27.62
N ALA A 299 6.91 1.74 -28.52
CA ALA A 299 8.05 2.60 -28.17
C ALA A 299 7.64 3.83 -27.33
N ALA A 300 6.49 4.46 -27.62
CA ALA A 300 6.01 5.62 -26.88
C ALA A 300 5.73 5.33 -25.40
N ILE A 301 5.25 4.11 -25.08
CA ILE A 301 5.08 3.67 -23.69
C ILE A 301 6.45 3.58 -22.99
N ILE A 302 7.43 3.00 -23.67
CA ILE A 302 8.78 2.83 -23.13
C ILE A 302 9.47 4.18 -22.91
N ASP A 303 9.40 5.10 -23.87
CA ASP A 303 9.98 6.44 -23.77
C ASP A 303 9.36 7.25 -22.63
N ALA A 304 8.04 7.17 -22.47
CA ALA A 304 7.35 7.83 -21.36
C ALA A 304 7.69 7.18 -20.00
N ALA A 305 7.86 5.86 -19.95
CA ALA A 305 8.29 5.14 -18.74
C ALA A 305 9.72 5.52 -18.32
N ILE A 306 10.63 5.70 -19.28
CA ILE A 306 12.00 6.20 -19.02
C ILE A 306 11.93 7.58 -18.36
N THR A 307 11.09 8.47 -18.90
CA THR A 307 10.87 9.81 -18.34
C THR A 307 10.28 9.77 -16.92
N LEU A 308 9.42 8.79 -16.64
CA LEU A 308 8.82 8.60 -15.32
C LEU A 308 9.86 8.27 -14.22
N ASN A 309 11.02 7.70 -14.58
CA ASN A 309 12.10 7.43 -13.63
C ASN A 309 12.74 8.71 -13.07
N GLU A 310 12.49 9.87 -13.67
CA GLU A 310 12.98 11.16 -13.18
C GLU A 310 12.23 11.65 -11.93
N ILE A 311 11.09 11.03 -11.59
CA ILE A 311 10.34 11.45 -10.41
C ILE A 311 10.96 10.85 -9.14
N THR A 312 11.33 11.71 -8.18
CA THR A 312 12.04 11.30 -6.96
C THR A 312 11.19 11.48 -5.71
N SER A 313 11.41 10.63 -4.71
CA SER A 313 10.62 10.62 -3.47
C SER A 313 10.98 11.72 -2.47
N ALA A 314 12.09 12.43 -2.69
CA ALA A 314 12.62 13.42 -1.75
C ALA A 314 11.73 14.66 -1.60
N GLU A 315 10.87 14.93 -2.57
CA GLU A 315 10.13 16.19 -2.67
C GLU A 315 8.61 16.04 -2.64
N TYR A 316 8.06 14.82 -2.51
CA TYR A 316 6.62 14.63 -2.60
C TYR A 316 5.85 15.23 -1.42
N PRO A 317 4.64 15.77 -1.68
CA PRO A 317 3.84 16.39 -0.65
C PRO A 317 3.21 15.31 0.26
N PRO A 318 2.75 15.70 1.46
CA PRO A 318 1.88 14.85 2.25
C PRO A 318 0.70 14.35 1.40
N PRO A 319 0.23 13.11 1.63
CA PRO A 319 -0.88 12.56 0.86
C PRO A 319 -2.11 13.46 1.00
N TYR A 320 -2.71 13.80 -0.12
CA TYR A 320 -3.91 14.63 -0.16
C TYR A 320 -5.14 13.87 0.33
N LEU A 321 -5.17 12.55 0.09
CA LEU A 321 -6.17 11.61 0.60
C LEU A 321 -5.51 10.70 1.62
N VAL A 322 -6.04 10.69 2.85
CA VAL A 322 -5.55 9.80 3.90
C VAL A 322 -6.14 8.40 3.68
N GLY A 323 -5.28 7.38 3.70
CA GLY A 323 -5.71 5.98 3.80
C GLY A 323 -6.28 5.36 2.52
N SER A 324 -5.92 5.86 1.33
CA SER A 324 -6.35 5.21 0.09
C SER A 324 -5.89 3.73 0.05
N PRO A 325 -6.81 2.79 -0.21
CA PRO A 325 -6.52 1.37 -0.32
C PRO A 325 -5.98 0.96 -1.71
N ASP A 326 -5.70 1.91 -2.61
CA ASP A 326 -5.48 1.66 -4.04
C ASP A 326 -4.19 0.85 -4.30
N LEU A 327 -3.13 1.09 -3.52
CA LEU A 327 -1.86 0.38 -3.70
C LEU A 327 -2.00 -1.12 -3.41
N GLN A 328 -2.74 -1.51 -2.36
CA GLN A 328 -2.99 -2.92 -2.11
C GLN A 328 -3.88 -3.54 -3.18
N GLN A 329 -4.78 -2.76 -3.79
CA GLN A 329 -5.59 -3.25 -4.91
C GLN A 329 -4.74 -3.57 -6.14
N LEU A 330 -3.74 -2.73 -6.45
CA LEU A 330 -2.79 -2.99 -7.52
C LEU A 330 -2.00 -4.28 -7.25
N VAL A 331 -1.52 -4.48 -6.03
CA VAL A 331 -0.83 -5.72 -5.64
C VAL A 331 -1.75 -6.93 -5.76
N TYR A 332 -3.02 -6.84 -5.34
CA TYR A 332 -3.98 -7.93 -5.51
C TYR A 332 -4.17 -8.30 -6.99
N ARG A 333 -4.39 -7.30 -7.85
CA ARG A 333 -4.62 -7.50 -9.30
C ARG A 333 -3.37 -7.99 -10.05
N SER A 334 -2.17 -7.73 -9.53
CA SER A 334 -0.93 -8.30 -10.06
C SER A 334 -0.74 -9.76 -9.63
N LEU A 335 -1.23 -10.15 -8.45
CA LEU A 335 -1.06 -11.50 -7.90
C LEU A 335 -2.07 -12.52 -8.46
N PHE A 336 -3.33 -12.10 -8.64
CA PHE A 336 -4.44 -12.97 -8.98
C PHE A 336 -4.96 -12.74 -10.41
N GLN A 337 -5.54 -13.79 -10.99
CA GLN A 337 -6.36 -13.68 -12.18
C GLN A 337 -7.71 -13.04 -11.84
N ASN A 338 -8.33 -12.38 -12.82
CA ASN A 338 -9.68 -11.84 -12.66
C ASN A 338 -10.69 -12.99 -12.48
N THR A 339 -11.70 -12.78 -11.62
CA THR A 339 -12.74 -13.78 -11.29
C THR A 339 -13.52 -14.26 -12.51
N GLU A 340 -13.75 -13.41 -13.51
CA GLU A 340 -14.42 -13.82 -14.76
C GLU A 340 -13.62 -14.89 -15.52
N ARG A 341 -12.28 -14.86 -15.43
CA ARG A 341 -11.43 -15.88 -16.08
C ARG A 341 -11.62 -17.26 -15.46
N LEU A 342 -12.01 -17.33 -14.18
CA LEU A 342 -12.22 -18.59 -13.47
C LEU A 342 -13.41 -19.39 -14.02
N ARG A 343 -14.25 -18.77 -14.86
CA ARG A 343 -15.35 -19.42 -15.58
C ARG A 343 -14.86 -20.32 -16.72
N LEU A 344 -13.65 -20.09 -17.23
CA LEU A 344 -13.02 -20.99 -18.19
C LEU A 344 -12.70 -22.29 -17.46
N ALA A 345 -13.39 -23.37 -17.85
CA ALA A 345 -13.32 -24.65 -17.16
C ALA A 345 -11.88 -25.14 -17.09
N GLY A 346 -11.40 -25.43 -15.88
CA GLY A 346 -10.17 -26.20 -15.70
C GLY A 346 -10.41 -27.64 -16.18
N PRO A 347 -9.51 -28.23 -16.97
CA PRO A 347 -9.66 -29.59 -17.43
C PRO A 347 -9.68 -30.61 -16.27
N GLY A 348 -10.43 -31.69 -16.45
CA GLY A 348 -10.27 -32.96 -15.73
C GLY A 348 -10.62 -33.04 -14.23
N GLY A 349 -10.99 -31.96 -13.52
CA GLY A 349 -11.27 -32.07 -12.08
C GLY A 349 -11.78 -30.81 -11.37
N GLY A 350 -12.21 -29.79 -12.11
CA GLY A 350 -12.78 -28.57 -11.56
C GLY A 350 -11.78 -27.64 -10.86
N VAL A 351 -10.48 -27.94 -10.89
CA VAL A 351 -9.39 -27.10 -10.37
C VAL A 351 -8.29 -26.88 -11.42
N ALA A 352 -7.52 -25.82 -11.27
CA ALA A 352 -6.29 -25.59 -12.02
C ALA A 352 -5.11 -25.23 -11.10
N PHE A 353 -3.91 -25.30 -11.65
CA PHE A 353 -2.69 -24.87 -10.95
C PHE A 353 -2.82 -23.40 -10.50
N GLY A 354 -2.45 -23.15 -9.24
CA GLY A 354 -2.56 -21.83 -8.61
C GLY A 354 -3.95 -21.50 -8.06
N ASP A 355 -4.96 -22.36 -8.21
CA ASP A 355 -6.25 -22.18 -7.53
C ASP A 355 -6.05 -22.09 -6.01
N VAL A 356 -6.73 -21.15 -5.39
CA VAL A 356 -6.82 -20.98 -3.94
C VAL A 356 -8.23 -21.34 -3.52
N LEU A 357 -8.35 -22.41 -2.74
CA LEU A 357 -9.60 -22.93 -2.24
C LEU A 357 -9.79 -22.53 -0.79
N ARG A 358 -11.04 -22.30 -0.39
CA ARG A 358 -11.43 -22.03 0.99
C ARG A 358 -12.45 -23.08 1.44
N PRO A 359 -12.25 -23.72 2.61
CA PRO A 359 -13.30 -24.47 3.29
C PRO A 359 -14.46 -23.55 3.65
N LEU A 360 -15.64 -23.86 3.13
CA LEU A 360 -16.88 -23.26 3.54
C LEU A 360 -17.57 -24.16 4.57
N PRO A 361 -18.22 -23.60 5.60
CA PRO A 361 -19.11 -24.38 6.44
C PRO A 361 -20.22 -24.98 5.55
N PRO A 362 -20.40 -26.31 5.51
CA PRO A 362 -21.41 -26.92 4.66
C PRO A 362 -22.82 -26.55 5.13
N PRO A 363 -23.79 -26.36 4.22
CA PRO A 363 -25.17 -26.11 4.60
C PRO A 363 -25.84 -27.39 5.16
N GLY A 364 -26.18 -27.40 6.45
CA GLY A 364 -26.95 -28.45 7.13
C GLY A 364 -26.20 -29.24 8.20
N GLU A 365 -26.93 -29.88 9.13
CA GLU A 365 -26.41 -30.78 10.17
C GLU A 365 -26.76 -32.26 9.86
N PRO A 366 -25.85 -33.23 10.05
CA PRO A 366 -24.44 -33.12 10.42
C PRO A 366 -23.51 -32.99 9.19
N PRO A 367 -22.34 -32.35 9.33
CA PRO A 367 -21.42 -32.11 8.22
C PRO A 367 -20.85 -33.42 7.66
N LEU A 368 -20.78 -33.54 6.33
CA LEU A 368 -19.91 -34.51 5.68
C LEU A 368 -18.46 -34.25 6.15
N PRO A 369 -17.66 -35.28 6.44
CA PRO A 369 -16.28 -35.08 6.89
C PRO A 369 -15.48 -34.30 5.84
N SER A 370 -14.74 -33.27 6.29
CA SER A 370 -13.79 -32.56 5.43
C SER A 370 -12.88 -33.59 4.75
N PRO A 371 -12.71 -33.55 3.42
CA PRO A 371 -11.86 -34.51 2.73
C PRO A 371 -10.37 -34.33 3.05
N ILE A 372 -10.02 -33.28 3.80
CA ILE A 372 -8.68 -32.85 4.16
C ILE A 372 -8.65 -32.68 5.68
N ALA A 373 -7.76 -33.41 6.34
CA ALA A 373 -7.63 -33.40 7.80
C ALA A 373 -7.00 -32.09 8.28
N ASP A 374 -7.27 -31.69 9.52
CA ASP A 374 -6.61 -30.56 10.19
C ASP A 374 -6.74 -29.18 9.51
N VAL A 375 -7.82 -28.99 8.73
CA VAL A 375 -8.15 -27.75 8.02
C VAL A 375 -9.45 -27.17 8.58
N GLY A 376 -9.40 -25.93 9.06
CA GLY A 376 -10.54 -25.16 9.58
C GLY A 376 -11.01 -24.04 8.63
N PRO A 377 -12.01 -23.24 9.04
CA PRO A 377 -12.62 -22.19 8.20
C PRO A 377 -11.68 -20.99 7.91
N ASN A 378 -10.61 -20.85 8.69
CA ASN A 378 -9.57 -19.84 8.48
C ASN A 378 -8.41 -20.37 7.64
N ASN A 379 -8.46 -21.61 7.17
CA ASN A 379 -7.44 -22.16 6.30
C ASN A 379 -7.80 -21.93 4.84
N VAL A 380 -6.77 -21.95 4.00
CA VAL A 380 -6.88 -21.91 2.55
C VAL A 380 -5.94 -22.93 1.95
N LEU A 381 -6.26 -23.41 0.75
CA LEU A 381 -5.51 -24.47 0.09
C LEU A 381 -5.09 -24.01 -1.30
N ALA A 382 -3.80 -23.93 -1.55
CA ALA A 382 -3.27 -23.67 -2.88
C ALA A 382 -3.08 -24.98 -3.65
N VAL A 383 -3.62 -25.07 -4.86
CA VAL A 383 -3.43 -26.18 -5.79
C VAL A 383 -2.05 -26.05 -6.45
N LEU A 384 -1.13 -26.95 -6.09
CA LEU A 384 0.25 -26.94 -6.57
C LEU A 384 0.61 -28.15 -7.43
N THR A 385 -0.36 -28.97 -7.84
CA THR A 385 -0.12 -29.99 -8.88
C THR A 385 0.21 -29.30 -10.21
N PRO A 386 1.25 -29.75 -10.94
CA PRO A 386 1.58 -29.20 -12.25
C PRO A 386 0.37 -29.15 -13.20
N ALA A 387 0.28 -28.09 -13.99
CA ALA A 387 -0.86 -27.86 -14.89
C ALA A 387 -1.07 -29.02 -15.88
N CYS A 388 0.00 -29.53 -16.50
CA CYS A 388 -0.07 -30.64 -17.45
C CYS A 388 -0.64 -31.94 -16.85
N ASP A 389 -0.34 -32.22 -15.58
CA ASP A 389 -0.83 -33.42 -14.89
C ASP A 389 -2.32 -33.29 -14.53
N LEU A 390 -2.77 -32.07 -14.21
CA LEU A 390 -4.20 -31.76 -14.01
C LEU A 390 -4.98 -31.85 -15.32
N GLN A 391 -4.43 -31.27 -16.40
CA GLN A 391 -5.07 -31.24 -17.72
C GLN A 391 -5.31 -32.63 -18.29
N ARG A 392 -4.33 -33.53 -18.20
CA ARG A 392 -4.41 -34.88 -18.73
C ARG A 392 -5.19 -35.86 -17.84
N GLY A 393 -5.64 -35.43 -16.66
CA GLY A 393 -6.14 -36.33 -15.62
C GLY A 393 -5.08 -37.33 -15.13
N GLY A 394 -3.80 -37.04 -15.35
CA GLY A 394 -2.68 -37.93 -14.98
C GLY A 394 -2.41 -37.95 -13.47
N ALA A 395 -2.72 -36.86 -12.78
CA ALA A 395 -2.58 -36.76 -11.34
C ALA A 395 -3.69 -37.51 -10.60
N LYS A 396 -3.43 -38.74 -10.14
CA LYS A 396 -4.38 -39.49 -9.27
C LYS A 396 -4.79 -38.70 -8.01
N ARG A 397 -3.92 -37.81 -7.53
CA ARG A 397 -4.15 -36.94 -6.38
C ARG A 397 -3.66 -35.53 -6.68
N VAL A 398 -4.43 -34.55 -6.23
CA VAL A 398 -4.10 -33.13 -6.30
C VAL A 398 -3.30 -32.74 -5.07
N LEU A 399 -2.15 -32.10 -5.26
CA LEU A 399 -1.25 -31.58 -4.25
C LEU A 399 -1.75 -30.22 -3.76
N LEU A 400 -1.90 -30.10 -2.45
CA LEU A 400 -2.43 -28.92 -1.79
C LEU A 400 -1.43 -28.42 -0.76
N LEU A 401 -1.14 -27.13 -0.81
CA LEU A 401 -0.40 -26.43 0.25
C LEU A 401 -1.38 -25.69 1.14
N ILE A 402 -1.33 -25.95 2.43
CA ILE A 402 -2.23 -25.35 3.41
C ILE A 402 -1.63 -24.04 3.92
N GLY A 403 -2.47 -23.02 3.94
CA GLY A 403 -2.17 -21.72 4.52
C GLY A 403 -3.21 -21.32 5.55
N GLU A 404 -2.89 -20.28 6.30
CA GLU A 404 -3.79 -19.62 7.24
C GLU A 404 -4.13 -18.23 6.71
N LEU A 405 -5.42 -17.96 6.60
CA LEU A 405 -5.98 -16.66 6.25
C LEU A 405 -5.96 -15.76 7.49
N ARG A 406 -5.32 -14.60 7.38
CA ARG A 406 -5.18 -13.64 8.48
C ARG A 406 -5.63 -12.27 8.02
N GLN A 407 -6.38 -11.55 8.85
CA GLN A 407 -6.81 -10.20 8.52
C GLN A 407 -5.59 -9.28 8.33
N LEU A 408 -5.63 -8.43 7.30
CA LEU A 408 -4.51 -7.58 6.96
C LEU A 408 -4.51 -6.29 7.79
N GLY A 409 -3.51 -6.11 8.66
CA GLY A 409 -3.22 -4.87 9.38
C GLY A 409 -1.88 -4.26 8.98
N ALA A 410 -1.61 -3.03 9.44
CA ALA A 410 -0.37 -2.31 9.10
C ALA A 410 0.92 -3.06 9.52
N ARG A 411 0.90 -3.71 10.69
CA ARG A 411 2.02 -4.54 11.19
C ARG A 411 2.29 -5.77 10.34
N ASP A 412 1.30 -6.21 9.57
CA ASP A 412 1.35 -7.43 8.77
C ASP A 412 1.92 -7.14 7.37
N TRP A 413 1.97 -5.87 6.95
CA TRP A 413 2.59 -5.41 5.70
C TRP A 413 4.12 -5.21 5.87
N SER A 414 4.86 -6.32 6.01
CA SER A 414 6.33 -6.32 6.21
C SER A 414 7.05 -7.21 5.21
N TYR A 415 8.07 -6.73 4.51
CA TYR A 415 8.88 -7.54 3.58
C TYR A 415 10.11 -8.19 4.23
N ALA A 416 10.18 -8.26 5.57
CA ALA A 416 11.30 -8.86 6.31
C ALA A 416 11.39 -10.40 6.13
N ASP A 417 12.53 -10.97 6.53
CA ASP A 417 13.03 -12.34 6.23
C ASP A 417 12.24 -13.57 6.77
N ASP A 418 10.93 -13.50 7.02
CA ASP A 418 10.03 -14.69 7.15
C ASP A 418 8.55 -14.25 7.31
N PRO A 419 7.49 -14.98 6.88
CA PRO A 419 7.37 -16.30 6.23
C PRO A 419 6.87 -16.24 4.77
N VAL A 420 6.92 -17.38 4.07
CA VAL A 420 6.29 -17.54 2.75
C VAL A 420 4.81 -17.18 2.84
N ARG A 421 4.40 -16.16 2.06
CA ARG A 421 3.08 -15.58 2.17
C ARG A 421 2.56 -15.07 0.83
N THR A 422 1.24 -14.91 0.76
CA THR A 422 0.58 -14.05 -0.24
C THR A 422 0.12 -12.77 0.47
N PRO A 423 0.62 -11.58 0.07
CA PRO A 423 0.54 -10.36 0.88
C PRO A 423 -0.86 -9.73 0.94
N VAL A 424 -1.72 -10.02 -0.04
CA VAL A 424 -3.10 -9.54 -0.04
C VAL A 424 -4.00 -10.50 -0.82
N ILE A 425 -5.20 -10.73 -0.30
CA ILE A 425 -6.35 -11.34 -0.98
C ILE A 425 -7.61 -10.62 -0.48
N GLU A 426 -8.58 -10.42 -1.36
CA GLU A 426 -9.84 -9.74 -1.07
C GLU A 426 -10.97 -10.76 -1.05
N LEU A 427 -11.72 -10.79 0.05
CA LEU A 427 -12.85 -11.70 0.27
C LEU A 427 -13.96 -10.89 0.94
N GLU A 428 -15.16 -10.85 0.32
CA GLU A 428 -16.34 -10.16 0.89
C GLU A 428 -16.01 -8.72 1.34
N ASP A 429 -15.38 -7.95 0.45
CA ASP A 429 -14.90 -6.56 0.67
C ASP A 429 -13.92 -6.39 1.85
N THR A 430 -13.38 -7.49 2.37
CA THR A 430 -12.41 -7.51 3.46
C THR A 430 -11.08 -8.04 2.97
N ARG A 431 -9.99 -7.44 3.46
CA ARG A 431 -8.63 -7.78 3.06
C ARG A 431 -7.95 -8.69 4.07
N TYR A 432 -7.35 -9.72 3.51
CA TYR A 432 -6.58 -10.72 4.24
C TYR A 432 -5.20 -10.87 3.60
N TRP A 433 -4.31 -11.55 4.29
CA TRP A 433 -3.09 -12.12 3.74
C TRP A 433 -3.05 -13.61 4.09
N ILE A 434 -2.29 -14.37 3.32
CA ILE A 434 -2.17 -15.82 3.52
C ILE A 434 -0.78 -16.11 4.05
N LYS A 435 -0.70 -16.72 5.23
CA LYS A 435 0.53 -17.31 5.76
C LYS A 435 0.61 -18.75 5.29
N TRP A 436 1.55 -19.08 4.41
CA TRP A 436 1.73 -20.44 3.94
C TRP A 436 2.59 -21.26 4.91
N ASP A 437 2.15 -22.47 5.21
CA ASP A 437 2.96 -23.43 5.95
C ASP A 437 3.58 -24.44 4.97
N LEU A 438 4.84 -24.21 4.61
CA LEU A 438 5.58 -25.05 3.65
C LEU A 438 5.71 -26.53 4.06
N LYS A 439 5.37 -26.86 5.31
CA LYS A 439 5.39 -28.23 5.84
C LYS A 439 3.98 -28.82 5.98
N HIS A 440 2.93 -28.01 5.89
CA HIS A 440 1.55 -28.47 5.91
C HIS A 440 1.07 -28.68 4.48
N VAL A 441 1.37 -29.86 3.97
CA VAL A 441 1.01 -30.31 2.63
C VAL A 441 0.04 -31.47 2.76
N ASP A 442 -1.03 -31.46 1.97
CA ASP A 442 -1.94 -32.58 1.85
C ASP A 442 -2.18 -32.90 0.37
N THR A 443 -2.85 -34.02 0.12
CA THR A 443 -3.27 -34.43 -1.21
C THR A 443 -4.70 -34.91 -1.16
N ILE A 444 -5.48 -34.64 -2.21
CA ILE A 444 -6.87 -35.08 -2.32
C ILE A 444 -7.07 -35.84 -3.63
N GLY A 445 -7.87 -36.92 -3.63
CA GLY A 445 -8.23 -37.61 -4.89
C GLY A 445 -9.11 -36.72 -5.76
N GLN A 446 -9.00 -36.85 -7.10
CA GLN A 446 -9.77 -36.00 -8.02
C GLN A 446 -11.29 -36.10 -7.80
N ASP A 447 -11.83 -37.31 -7.65
CA ASP A 447 -13.27 -37.52 -7.42
C ASP A 447 -13.76 -36.85 -6.12
N ALA A 448 -12.98 -36.97 -5.05
CA ALA A 448 -13.29 -36.36 -3.76
C ALA A 448 -13.23 -34.83 -3.83
N LEU A 449 -12.27 -34.28 -4.59
CA LEU A 449 -12.15 -32.85 -4.81
C LEU A 449 -13.32 -32.31 -5.65
N ALA A 450 -13.71 -33.03 -6.71
CA ALA A 450 -14.87 -32.67 -7.53
C ALA A 450 -16.15 -32.65 -6.70
N GLN A 451 -16.36 -33.63 -5.82
CA GLN A 451 -17.50 -33.66 -4.89
C GLN A 451 -17.45 -32.50 -3.89
N ALA A 452 -16.28 -32.22 -3.32
CA ALA A 452 -16.13 -31.13 -2.34
C ALA A 452 -16.31 -29.74 -2.98
N ARG A 453 -16.08 -29.60 -4.29
CA ARG A 453 -16.30 -28.36 -5.04
C ARG A 453 -17.70 -28.22 -5.63
N ALA A 454 -18.51 -29.28 -5.63
CA ALA A 454 -19.90 -29.20 -6.08
C ALA A 454 -20.72 -28.30 -5.14
N ASP A 455 -21.90 -27.87 -5.59
CA ASP A 455 -22.80 -27.04 -4.78
C ASP A 455 -23.11 -27.73 -3.44
N GLY A 456 -22.75 -27.08 -2.33
CA GLY A 456 -22.89 -27.63 -0.98
C GLY A 456 -21.75 -28.57 -0.52
N GLY A 457 -20.72 -28.79 -1.33
CA GLY A 457 -19.59 -29.71 -1.07
C GLY A 457 -18.54 -29.21 -0.08
N GLY A 458 -18.59 -27.94 0.35
CA GLY A 458 -17.75 -27.39 1.41
C GLY A 458 -16.39 -26.84 0.99
N LEU A 459 -16.03 -26.84 -0.29
CA LEU A 459 -14.86 -26.11 -0.82
C LEU A 459 -15.26 -25.11 -1.91
N ALA A 460 -14.89 -23.84 -1.72
CA ALA A 460 -15.08 -22.81 -2.72
C ALA A 460 -13.76 -22.31 -3.31
N LEU A 461 -13.75 -22.03 -4.61
CA LEU A 461 -12.67 -21.31 -5.26
C LEU A 461 -12.79 -19.83 -4.96
N ILE A 462 -11.78 -19.27 -4.30
CA ILE A 462 -11.77 -17.87 -3.88
C ILE A 462 -10.80 -17.02 -4.71
N GLY A 463 -9.98 -17.65 -5.55
CA GLY A 463 -9.10 -16.96 -6.49
C GLY A 463 -8.13 -17.92 -7.18
N ARG A 464 -7.45 -17.46 -8.23
CA ARG A 464 -6.34 -18.18 -8.87
C ARG A 464 -5.12 -17.27 -8.92
N LEU A 465 -4.02 -17.71 -8.32
CA LEU A 465 -2.73 -17.04 -8.44
C LEU A 465 -2.30 -17.05 -9.91
N ARG A 466 -1.68 -15.97 -10.36
CA ARG A 466 -0.97 -15.98 -11.65
C ARG A 466 0.19 -16.97 -11.57
N GLU A 467 0.51 -17.56 -12.72
CA GLU A 467 1.44 -18.68 -12.84
C GLU A 467 2.80 -18.42 -12.17
N ALA A 468 3.40 -17.24 -12.38
CA ALA A 468 4.67 -16.87 -11.77
C ALA A 468 4.65 -16.97 -10.23
N HIS A 469 3.57 -16.53 -9.59
CA HIS A 469 3.42 -16.56 -8.14
C HIS A 469 3.07 -17.96 -7.61
N ALA A 470 2.28 -18.73 -8.37
CA ALA A 470 2.01 -20.13 -8.04
C ALA A 470 3.29 -20.99 -8.14
N LEU A 471 4.12 -20.78 -9.17
CA LEU A 471 5.41 -21.43 -9.35
C LEU A 471 6.40 -21.06 -8.24
N GLU A 472 6.47 -19.77 -7.87
CA GLU A 472 7.30 -19.32 -6.75
C GLU A 472 6.92 -20.05 -5.45
N LEU A 473 5.61 -20.16 -5.18
CA LEU A 473 5.09 -20.86 -4.01
C LEU A 473 5.43 -22.37 -4.05
N GLN A 474 5.23 -23.01 -5.20
CA GLN A 474 5.60 -24.42 -5.42
C GLN A 474 7.10 -24.66 -5.22
N GLN A 475 7.96 -23.80 -5.77
CA GLN A 475 9.41 -23.89 -5.62
C GLN A 475 9.84 -23.78 -4.15
N LYS A 476 9.24 -22.84 -3.40
CA LYS A 476 9.50 -22.68 -1.96
C LYS A 476 9.09 -23.91 -1.17
N MET A 477 7.91 -24.47 -1.45
CA MET A 477 7.44 -25.71 -0.83
C MET A 477 8.37 -26.88 -1.12
N LEU A 478 8.73 -27.12 -2.39
CA LEU A 478 9.65 -28.20 -2.78
C LEU A 478 11.03 -28.02 -2.15
N SER A 479 11.55 -26.79 -2.08
CA SER A 479 12.84 -26.49 -1.43
C SER A 479 12.83 -26.70 0.08
N ALA A 480 11.67 -26.52 0.72
CA ALA A 480 11.51 -26.76 2.15
C ALA A 480 11.39 -28.25 2.48
N MET A 481 10.61 -29.01 1.69
CA MET A 481 10.41 -30.44 1.90
C MET A 481 11.57 -31.30 1.40
N GLY A 482 12.24 -30.90 0.31
CA GLY A 482 13.32 -31.64 -0.33
C GLY A 482 14.66 -31.60 0.40
N ARG A 483 14.72 -31.01 1.60
CA ARG A 483 15.95 -30.95 2.40
C ARG A 483 16.27 -32.34 2.95
N VAL A 484 17.43 -32.86 2.57
CA VAL A 484 17.99 -34.07 3.19
C VAL A 484 18.61 -33.69 4.52
N GLY A 485 18.11 -34.29 5.60
CA GLY A 485 18.68 -34.10 6.93
C GLY A 485 20.10 -34.66 7.00
N LEU A 486 21.10 -33.79 7.12
CA LEU A 486 22.45 -34.20 7.50
C LEU A 486 22.55 -34.31 9.03
N PRO A 487 23.39 -35.23 9.56
CA PRO A 487 23.70 -35.24 10.98
C PRO A 487 24.09 -33.84 11.46
N ALA A 488 23.63 -33.46 12.64
CA ALA A 488 24.06 -32.19 13.22
C ALA A 488 25.60 -32.19 13.36
N PRO A 489 26.29 -31.11 12.97
CA PRO A 489 27.71 -31.03 13.23
C PRO A 489 27.92 -31.11 14.76
N MET A 490 28.86 -31.95 15.16
CA MET A 490 29.26 -32.07 16.57
C MET A 490 29.85 -30.75 17.05
N PRO A 491 29.67 -30.38 18.34
CA PRO A 491 30.37 -29.24 18.91
C PRO A 491 31.89 -29.40 18.80
N ALA A 492 32.59 -28.28 18.59
CA ALA A 492 34.05 -28.24 18.62
C ALA A 492 34.56 -27.69 19.95
N THR A 493 35.71 -28.15 20.41
CA THR A 493 36.35 -27.70 21.66
C THR A 493 37.68 -27.02 21.36
N PHE A 494 37.93 -25.89 22.04
CA PHE A 494 39.17 -25.14 21.92
C PHE A 494 39.67 -24.77 23.32
N PRO A 495 40.94 -25.07 23.66
CA PRO A 495 41.49 -24.68 24.95
C PRO A 495 41.62 -23.15 25.05
N MET A 496 41.34 -22.61 26.22
CA MET A 496 41.42 -21.19 26.52
C MET A 496 42.19 -20.96 27.81
N GLN A 497 42.94 -19.85 27.87
CA GLN A 497 43.49 -19.38 29.13
C GLN A 497 42.44 -18.56 29.85
N VAL A 498 42.26 -18.81 31.15
CA VAL A 498 41.28 -18.11 31.99
C VAL A 498 41.99 -17.42 33.14
N ARG A 499 41.68 -16.15 33.35
CA ARG A 499 42.09 -15.39 34.53
C ARG A 499 40.87 -14.83 35.23
N LEU A 500 40.87 -14.98 36.54
CA LEU A 500 39.90 -14.34 37.41
C LEU A 500 40.48 -13.03 37.93
N VAL A 501 39.73 -11.95 37.77
CA VAL A 501 40.08 -10.62 38.26
C VAL A 501 38.88 -9.99 38.97
N TYR A 502 39.13 -9.05 39.88
CA TYR A 502 38.09 -8.23 40.51
C TYR A 502 38.39 -6.74 40.30
N PRO A 503 37.37 -5.85 40.35
CA PRO A 503 37.60 -4.43 40.24
C PRO A 503 38.30 -3.89 41.50
N GLY A 504 39.54 -3.43 41.38
CA GLY A 504 40.24 -2.73 42.45
C GLY A 504 39.67 -1.34 42.73
N ALA A 505 40.13 -0.70 43.80
CA ALA A 505 39.61 0.60 44.27
C ALA A 505 39.62 1.72 43.20
N ASP A 506 40.54 1.67 42.25
CA ASP A 506 40.69 2.63 41.14
C ASP A 506 40.06 2.16 39.81
N ARG A 507 39.27 1.07 39.85
CA ARG A 507 38.66 0.37 38.70
C ARG A 507 39.64 -0.42 37.83
N THR A 508 40.91 -0.52 38.24
CA THR A 508 41.85 -1.42 37.56
C THR A 508 41.57 -2.87 37.95
N PRO A 509 41.61 -3.81 36.99
CA PRO A 509 41.47 -5.22 37.31
C PRO A 509 42.63 -5.72 38.17
N VAL A 510 42.31 -6.31 39.32
CA VAL A 510 43.29 -6.97 40.21
C VAL A 510 43.13 -8.47 40.08
N SER A 511 44.22 -9.17 39.77
CA SER A 511 44.20 -10.61 39.50
C SER A 511 44.11 -11.43 40.79
N LEU A 512 43.29 -12.47 40.77
CA LEU A 512 43.26 -13.54 41.77
C LEU A 512 44.09 -14.72 41.26
N THR A 513 45.11 -15.08 42.01
CA THR A 513 45.96 -16.24 41.69
C THR A 513 45.25 -17.51 42.12
N ILE A 514 44.74 -18.27 41.14
CA ILE A 514 44.05 -19.55 41.36
C ILE A 514 44.82 -20.62 40.57
N PRO A 515 45.65 -21.45 41.23
CA PRO A 515 46.48 -22.44 40.53
C PRO A 515 45.69 -23.39 39.63
N ALA A 516 44.45 -23.73 40.00
CA ALA A 516 43.57 -24.59 39.21
C ALA A 516 43.22 -24.01 37.81
N LEU A 517 43.43 -22.71 37.57
CA LEU A 517 43.14 -22.06 36.28
C LEU A 517 44.31 -22.03 35.29
N GLU A 518 45.53 -22.42 35.69
CA GLU A 518 46.72 -22.28 34.82
C GLU A 518 46.63 -23.03 33.49
N ASN A 519 45.85 -24.11 33.43
CA ASN A 519 45.57 -24.89 32.22
C ASN A 519 44.10 -25.33 32.11
N ASP A 520 43.19 -24.58 32.73
CA ASP A 520 41.78 -24.92 32.76
C ASP A 520 40.92 -23.86 32.07
N GLY A 521 39.98 -24.32 31.25
CA GLY A 521 39.25 -23.49 30.31
C GLY A 521 39.10 -24.15 28.94
N VAL A 522 37.87 -24.51 28.61
CA VAL A 522 37.50 -25.03 27.28
C VAL A 522 36.35 -24.23 26.71
N CYS A 523 36.56 -23.67 25.51
CA CYS A 523 35.50 -23.10 24.70
C CYS A 523 34.80 -24.20 23.91
N PHE A 524 33.52 -24.42 24.20
CA PHE A 524 32.65 -25.24 23.36
C PHE A 524 31.95 -24.36 22.32
N VAL A 525 32.06 -24.71 21.05
CA VAL A 525 31.45 -24.01 19.91
C VAL A 525 30.38 -24.90 19.28
N GLY A 526 29.15 -24.38 19.21
CA GLY A 526 27.98 -25.09 18.67
C GLY A 526 27.41 -24.46 17.41
N ARG A 527 26.14 -24.81 17.09
CA ARG A 527 25.43 -24.24 15.95
C ARG A 527 25.24 -22.72 16.07
N PRO A 528 25.11 -22.00 14.94
CA PRO A 528 24.72 -20.60 14.95
C PRO A 528 23.39 -20.37 15.71
N GLY A 529 23.39 -19.51 16.73
CA GLY A 529 22.24 -19.20 17.59
C GLY A 529 22.62 -18.41 18.86
N LEU A 530 21.70 -18.29 19.83
CA LEU A 530 21.92 -17.56 21.10
C LEU A 530 22.99 -18.20 22.01
N ALA A 531 23.25 -19.50 21.85
CA ALA A 531 24.23 -20.28 22.61
C ALA A 531 25.47 -20.69 21.79
N LYS A 532 25.97 -19.80 20.91
CA LYS A 532 27.07 -20.09 19.98
C LYS A 532 28.35 -20.63 20.64
N MET A 533 28.73 -20.08 21.80
CA MET A 533 30.00 -20.38 22.47
C MET A 533 29.88 -20.32 23.99
N ARG A 534 30.46 -21.29 24.70
CA ARG A 534 30.50 -21.33 26.17
C ARG A 534 31.91 -21.65 26.67
N LEU A 535 32.32 -20.98 27.75
CA LEU A 535 33.47 -21.37 28.55
C LEU A 535 33.02 -22.43 29.54
N VAL A 536 33.69 -23.57 29.56
CA VAL A 536 33.51 -24.64 30.55
C VAL A 536 34.83 -24.81 31.28
N LEU A 537 34.76 -24.93 32.60
CA LEU A 537 35.89 -25.17 33.50
C LEU A 537 35.75 -26.57 34.11
N SER A 538 36.83 -27.12 34.64
CA SER A 538 36.77 -28.32 35.49
C SER A 538 36.07 -28.03 36.81
N GLU A 539 35.58 -29.09 37.46
CA GLU A 539 34.96 -29.03 38.78
C GLU A 539 35.92 -28.42 39.82
N ASP A 540 37.17 -28.88 39.84
CA ASP A 540 38.22 -28.39 40.73
C ASP A 540 38.45 -26.87 40.60
N ALA A 541 38.45 -26.33 39.37
CA ALA A 541 38.59 -24.89 39.17
C ALA A 541 37.34 -24.12 39.59
N CYS A 542 36.14 -24.67 39.39
CA CYS A 542 34.91 -24.05 39.85
C CYS A 542 34.90 -23.92 41.38
N GLU A 543 35.27 -24.97 42.09
CA GLU A 543 35.41 -24.97 43.56
C GLU A 543 36.51 -24.00 44.02
N ALA A 544 37.68 -24.02 43.38
CA ALA A 544 38.79 -23.14 43.71
C ALA A 544 38.44 -21.65 43.49
N ILE A 545 37.68 -21.33 42.44
CA ILE A 545 37.12 -19.99 42.22
C ILE A 545 36.20 -19.59 43.36
N SER A 546 35.24 -20.46 43.72
CA SER A 546 34.28 -20.19 44.79
C SER A 546 34.97 -19.93 46.14
N ALA A 547 35.93 -20.77 46.50
CA ALA A 547 36.75 -20.61 47.71
C ALA A 547 37.54 -19.29 47.70
N SER A 548 38.19 -18.97 46.58
CA SER A 548 38.98 -17.73 46.45
C SER A 548 38.13 -16.45 46.61
N ILE A 549 36.86 -16.50 46.18
CA ILE A 549 35.92 -15.38 46.35
C ILE A 549 35.41 -15.28 47.79
N ALA A 550 35.21 -16.41 48.46
CA ALA A 550 34.84 -16.45 49.88
C ALA A 550 35.94 -15.81 50.75
N ASP A 551 37.21 -16.03 50.40
CA ASP A 551 38.37 -15.49 51.13
C ASP A 551 38.75 -14.05 50.73
N LEU A 552 38.14 -13.50 49.67
CA LEU A 552 38.44 -12.15 49.20
C LEU A 552 37.98 -11.09 50.22
N ASP A 553 38.91 -10.22 50.63
CA ASP A 553 38.62 -9.07 51.50
C ASP A 553 37.78 -8.02 50.76
N PRO A 554 36.54 -7.72 51.20
CA PRO A 554 35.71 -6.71 50.55
C PRO A 554 36.34 -5.31 50.53
N ALA A 555 37.28 -5.00 51.43
CA ALA A 555 37.95 -3.70 51.48
C ALA A 555 38.89 -3.44 50.28
N THR A 556 39.34 -4.49 49.58
CA THR A 556 40.20 -4.36 48.39
C THR A 556 39.41 -4.17 47.10
N VAL A 557 38.09 -4.38 47.14
CA VAL A 557 37.20 -4.32 45.99
C VAL A 557 36.56 -2.93 45.87
N HIS A 558 36.36 -2.47 44.64
CA HIS A 558 35.72 -1.19 44.38
C HIS A 558 34.34 -1.08 45.08
N PRO A 559 34.02 0.03 45.77
CA PRO A 559 32.79 0.16 46.55
C PRO A 559 31.51 -0.19 45.79
N ASN A 560 31.39 0.26 44.53
CA ASN A 560 30.23 -0.04 43.69
C ASN A 560 30.07 -1.54 43.34
N ALA A 561 31.12 -2.35 43.39
CA ALA A 561 31.05 -3.79 43.16
C ALA A 561 30.79 -4.60 44.44
N GLY A 562 30.82 -3.95 45.62
CA GLY A 562 30.72 -4.60 46.92
C GLY A 562 29.42 -5.39 47.11
N ASP A 563 28.30 -4.90 46.60
CA ASP A 563 27.01 -5.61 46.68
C ASP A 563 26.93 -6.85 45.78
N ALA A 564 27.64 -6.83 44.65
CA ALA A 564 27.76 -7.99 43.77
C ALA A 564 28.68 -9.05 44.37
N LEU A 565 29.81 -8.64 44.96
CA LEU A 565 30.71 -9.54 45.67
C LEU A 565 30.05 -10.16 46.91
N ARG A 566 29.39 -9.35 47.75
CA ARG A 566 28.72 -9.84 48.96
C ARG A 566 27.68 -10.91 48.62
N TYR A 567 26.91 -10.69 47.55
CA TYR A 567 25.95 -11.68 47.09
C TYR A 567 26.59 -13.01 46.70
N LEU A 568 27.73 -12.99 46.01
CA LEU A 568 28.47 -14.22 45.69
C LEU A 568 28.97 -14.93 46.94
N LYS A 569 29.44 -14.19 47.94
CA LYS A 569 29.90 -14.75 49.23
C LYS A 569 28.75 -15.36 50.02
N ASP A 570 27.59 -14.71 50.03
CA ASP A 570 26.40 -15.16 50.74
C ASP A 570 25.69 -16.33 50.01
N ASN A 571 25.90 -16.47 48.69
CA ASN A 571 25.24 -17.45 47.83
C ASN A 571 26.25 -18.19 46.92
N PRO A 572 27.19 -18.98 47.49
CA PRO A 572 28.24 -19.62 46.71
C PRO A 572 27.70 -20.62 45.66
N GLY A 573 26.52 -21.20 45.91
CA GLY A 573 25.83 -22.09 44.95
C GLY A 573 25.50 -21.42 43.62
N GLU A 574 25.14 -20.13 43.61
CA GLU A 574 24.82 -19.39 42.38
C GLU A 574 26.01 -19.32 41.42
N LEU A 575 27.21 -19.14 41.98
CA LEU A 575 28.42 -19.08 41.18
C LEU A 575 28.79 -20.47 40.67
N LEU A 576 28.77 -21.48 41.54
CA LEU A 576 29.08 -22.85 41.16
C LEU A 576 28.12 -23.35 40.07
N ASP A 577 26.82 -23.09 40.19
CA ASP A 577 25.83 -23.43 39.18
C ASP A 577 26.09 -22.71 37.84
N ALA A 578 26.50 -21.45 37.88
CA ALA A 578 26.81 -20.69 36.67
C ALA A 578 28.05 -21.23 35.95
N LEU A 579 29.08 -21.60 36.71
CA LEU A 579 30.31 -22.16 36.18
C LEU A 579 30.12 -23.60 35.67
N ALA A 580 29.37 -24.43 36.40
CA ALA A 580 29.04 -25.80 36.01
C ALA A 580 28.21 -25.87 34.72
N ASN A 581 27.26 -24.95 34.53
CA ASN A 581 26.50 -24.83 33.28
C ASN A 581 27.34 -24.24 32.12
N GLY A 582 28.55 -23.77 32.41
CA GLY A 582 29.42 -23.04 31.49
C GLY A 582 28.97 -21.59 31.27
N VAL A 583 29.92 -20.68 31.11
CA VAL A 583 29.66 -19.24 30.99
C VAL A 583 29.53 -18.85 29.50
N PRO A 584 28.47 -18.15 29.07
CA PRO A 584 28.33 -17.70 27.69
C PRO A 584 29.49 -16.78 27.27
N LEU A 585 30.25 -17.16 26.24
CA LEU A 585 31.36 -16.35 25.76
C LEU A 585 30.89 -15.22 24.82
N PRO A 586 31.60 -14.07 24.80
CA PRO A 586 31.54 -13.12 23.70
C PRO A 586 32.06 -13.73 22.38
N ALA A 587 31.76 -13.07 21.26
CA ALA A 587 32.38 -13.41 19.98
C ALA A 587 33.92 -13.19 20.04
N PRO A 588 34.74 -13.92 19.26
CA PRO A 588 36.20 -13.80 19.31
C PRO A 588 36.74 -12.39 19.05
N ASP A 589 35.97 -11.58 18.29
CA ASP A 589 36.23 -10.20 17.90
C ASP A 589 35.52 -9.16 18.80
N ALA A 590 34.77 -9.61 19.81
CA ALA A 590 34.07 -8.71 20.71
C ALA A 590 35.06 -7.94 21.60
N THR A 591 34.94 -6.62 21.61
CA THR A 591 35.81 -5.73 22.40
C THR A 591 35.19 -5.35 23.76
N THR A 592 33.97 -5.81 24.05
CA THR A 592 33.18 -5.43 25.22
C THR A 592 32.93 -6.61 26.15
N TYR A 593 32.77 -6.32 27.45
CA TYR A 593 32.34 -7.30 28.44
C TYR A 593 30.93 -7.82 28.17
N LYS A 594 30.71 -9.10 28.46
CA LYS A 594 29.39 -9.73 28.50
C LYS A 594 29.02 -10.04 29.94
N LEU A 595 27.74 -9.86 30.28
CA LEU A 595 27.22 -10.12 31.62
C LEU A 595 27.06 -11.63 31.86
N ILE A 596 27.38 -12.08 33.06
CA ILE A 596 27.10 -13.42 33.57
C ILE A 596 25.83 -13.34 34.42
N PRO A 597 24.66 -13.83 33.95
CA PRO A 597 23.43 -13.79 34.72
C PRO A 597 23.44 -14.82 35.86
N SER A 598 22.70 -14.53 36.93
CA SER A 598 22.40 -15.49 38.00
C SER A 598 21.58 -16.67 37.46
N PRO A 599 21.99 -17.93 37.69
CA PRO A 599 21.25 -19.12 37.25
C PRO A 599 19.84 -19.25 37.82
N SER A 600 19.62 -18.81 39.07
CA SER A 600 18.28 -18.84 39.69
C SER A 600 17.32 -17.79 39.14
N GLY A 601 17.80 -16.88 38.28
CA GLY A 601 17.00 -15.76 37.79
C GLY A 601 16.70 -14.73 38.86
N ALA A 602 17.51 -14.67 39.94
CA ALA A 602 17.38 -13.66 40.98
C ALA A 602 17.30 -12.24 40.37
N LEU A 603 16.44 -11.39 40.92
CA LEU A 603 16.24 -10.03 40.42
C LEU A 603 16.88 -8.99 41.35
N ILE A 604 17.39 -7.91 40.76
CA ILE A 604 17.65 -6.64 41.47
C ILE A 604 16.61 -5.64 40.95
N GLY A 605 15.58 -5.39 41.76
CA GLY A 605 14.38 -4.67 41.31
C GLY A 605 13.61 -5.50 40.29
N GLN A 606 13.41 -4.96 39.08
CA GLN A 606 12.77 -5.67 37.95
C GLN A 606 13.77 -6.31 36.98
N ASN A 607 15.08 -6.16 37.20
CA ASN A 607 16.11 -6.62 36.27
C ASN A 607 16.78 -7.92 36.74
N PRO A 608 17.17 -8.82 35.82
CA PRO A 608 17.99 -9.98 36.16
C PRO A 608 19.30 -9.57 36.84
N ARG A 609 19.58 -10.19 37.98
CA ARG A 609 20.83 -10.03 38.72
C ARG A 609 21.94 -10.66 37.90
N ASN A 610 23.02 -9.90 37.73
CA ASN A 610 24.24 -10.40 37.13
C ASN A 610 25.25 -10.65 38.24
N ILE A 611 25.92 -11.79 38.16
CA ILE A 611 26.88 -12.26 39.17
C ILE A 611 28.32 -11.97 38.76
N GLY A 612 28.56 -11.63 37.49
CA GLY A 612 29.88 -11.24 37.04
C GLY A 612 29.92 -10.76 35.59
N LEU A 613 31.14 -10.56 35.11
CA LEU A 613 31.46 -10.18 33.73
C LEU A 613 32.40 -11.20 33.10
N ILE A 614 32.35 -11.33 31.78
CA ILE A 614 33.33 -12.09 31.00
C ILE A 614 33.82 -11.27 29.81
N LEU A 615 35.12 -11.30 29.57
CA LEU A 615 35.80 -10.69 28.43
C LEU A 615 36.61 -11.76 27.70
N ARG A 616 36.63 -11.69 26.37
CA ARG A 616 37.41 -12.60 25.52
C ARG A 616 38.34 -11.78 24.64
N ASN A 617 39.63 -12.12 24.63
CA ASN A 617 40.67 -11.48 23.83
C ASN A 617 40.77 -9.94 23.99
N GLY A 618 40.28 -9.40 25.10
CA GLY A 618 40.28 -7.95 25.35
C GLY A 618 41.55 -7.44 26.03
N LYS A 619 41.66 -6.13 26.23
CA LYS A 619 42.80 -5.51 26.93
C LYS A 619 42.80 -5.87 28.42
N GLU A 620 43.72 -6.73 28.81
CA GLU A 620 43.80 -7.34 30.16
C GLU A 620 43.93 -6.32 31.29
N ASN A 621 44.57 -5.18 31.03
CA ASN A 621 44.87 -4.13 32.03
C ASN A 621 44.03 -2.85 31.86
N GLY A 622 42.97 -2.88 31.06
CA GLY A 622 42.08 -1.71 30.88
C GLY A 622 41.15 -1.52 32.09
N PRO A 623 40.81 -0.27 32.47
CA PRO A 623 39.82 -0.03 33.53
C PRO A 623 38.45 -0.60 33.14
N ILE A 624 37.72 -1.15 34.11
CA ILE A 624 36.35 -1.64 33.88
C ILE A 624 35.40 -0.43 33.75
N ASP A 625 34.52 -0.48 32.74
CA ASP A 625 33.57 0.60 32.47
C ASP A 625 32.70 0.91 33.68
N SER A 626 32.53 2.20 33.99
CA SER A 626 31.81 2.65 35.19
C SER A 626 30.38 2.12 35.30
N GLY A 627 29.70 1.90 34.17
CA GLY A 627 28.35 1.33 34.12
C GLY A 627 28.28 -0.18 34.38
N LEU A 628 29.41 -0.89 34.36
CA LEU A 628 29.50 -2.34 34.54
C LEU A 628 30.05 -2.75 35.91
N ILE A 629 30.75 -1.86 36.61
CA ILE A 629 31.36 -2.15 37.92
C ILE A 629 30.34 -2.65 38.94
N ALA A 630 29.14 -2.06 38.96
CA ALA A 630 28.08 -2.49 39.89
C ALA A 630 27.58 -3.93 39.65
N LYS A 631 27.94 -4.52 38.51
CA LYS A 631 27.61 -5.89 38.09
C LYS A 631 28.82 -6.82 38.12
N ALA A 632 30.00 -6.29 38.49
CA ALA A 632 31.29 -6.97 38.42
C ALA A 632 31.68 -7.60 39.77
N GLY A 633 30.84 -8.50 40.30
CA GLY A 633 31.20 -9.28 41.51
C GLY A 633 32.47 -10.10 41.28
N ILE A 634 32.60 -10.66 40.07
CA ILE A 634 33.83 -11.20 39.50
C ILE A 634 33.95 -10.81 38.03
N VAL A 635 35.16 -10.85 37.50
CA VAL A 635 35.43 -10.66 36.09
C VAL A 635 36.31 -11.80 35.58
N MET A 636 35.84 -12.51 34.56
CA MET A 636 36.59 -13.54 33.86
C MET A 636 37.21 -12.96 32.61
N GLN A 637 38.54 -12.94 32.55
CA GLN A 637 39.28 -12.58 31.34
C GLN A 637 39.76 -13.87 30.68
N THR A 638 39.43 -14.03 29.41
CA THR A 638 39.75 -15.24 28.65
C THR A 638 40.55 -14.90 27.40
N THR A 639 41.52 -15.75 27.07
CA THR A 639 42.37 -15.59 25.88
C THR A 639 42.40 -16.91 25.11
N ASP A 640 42.14 -16.83 23.80
CA ASP A 640 42.23 -18.01 22.92
C ASP A 640 43.69 -18.48 22.82
N ILE A 641 43.95 -19.76 23.09
CA ILE A 641 45.28 -20.34 22.92
C ILE A 641 45.49 -20.61 21.43
N ARG A 642 46.23 -19.73 20.75
CA ARG A 642 46.69 -19.98 19.39
C ARG A 642 47.81 -21.02 19.45
N ARG A 643 47.56 -22.25 18.98
CA ARG A 643 48.68 -23.15 18.65
C ARG A 643 49.49 -22.47 17.54
N GLU A 644 50.75 -22.14 17.81
CA GLU A 644 51.68 -21.77 16.75
C GLU A 644 51.66 -22.89 15.70
N GLY A 645 51.23 -22.55 14.49
CA GLY A 645 51.08 -23.52 13.42
C GLY A 645 52.42 -24.11 13.04
N GLY A 646 52.55 -25.43 13.22
CA GLY A 646 53.41 -26.21 12.33
C GLY A 646 52.90 -25.99 10.91
N GLY A 647 53.71 -25.31 10.09
CA GLY A 647 53.38 -25.08 8.69
C GLY A 647 53.15 -26.39 7.96
N SER A 648 52.07 -26.44 7.19
CA SER A 648 52.04 -27.22 5.97
C SER A 648 51.33 -26.41 4.89
N ASP A 649 52.15 -25.86 3.98
CA ASP A 649 51.75 -25.63 2.61
C ASP A 649 51.13 -26.92 2.03
N ALA A 650 49.93 -26.82 1.45
CA ALA A 650 49.54 -27.55 0.25
C ALA A 650 48.12 -27.16 -0.21
N ALA A 651 48.09 -26.51 -1.39
CA ALA A 651 47.10 -26.47 -2.47
C ALA A 651 45.60 -26.36 -2.16
#